data_AF-A0A847Y9J6-F1
#
_entry.id   AF-A0A847Y9J6-F1
#
_cell.length_a   1.000
_cell.length_b   1.000
_cell.length_c   1.000
_cell.angle_alpha   90.00
_cell.angle_beta   90.00
_cell.angle_gamma   90.00
#
_symmetry.space_group_name_H-M   'P 1'
#
loop_
_entity.id
_entity.type
_entity.pdbx_description
1 polymer ?
#
loop_
_entity_poly.entity_id
_entity_poly.type
_entity_poly.pdbx_seq_one_letter_code
_entity_poly.pdbx_strand_id
1 'polypeptide(L)'
;MKRRGTRAVISFAAIAVCYTAYARLVVPLIEPPFDPAARNLGQLEPLSDVILDARLAELAPLFPRRTEMLKNAKLLESDQVKLLLQDYRNLGDGRVLIRPCVLVMYPDRETAAGGPRGSRQIIILEAPEGAVFQFDRPFQLGAGRIGRFVSGQLQGAVVLRSAGGDPAEDTAIRVTTRDVTITERRIWTTQPVEFSWGRHRGRGSGMELVFAGGSSLSQVTDAGWQSLGLERFVLRHVDRLHLETLASDDASPDSPATKTGDARRIVEAACRGPLSFFPQQGTLTLQEAVEAAFTRGDGPSNRLQCGLLTVFLTKPPADQSAADQGTGMIDQGTATRPAAGPAASAEALKWRIEGALATGSPAVVTLGLWNAEIRCETLRYDAVRQLVEAEAAGGVEFTRPGSRLRAPLVSGQWTDGPAGPMLTRGVAEGGGDFRVELPGKAGDFVAGAWRQRLSVEREGDEFVTWMSGDVHVDSSWGNLAADDLWLWLGRLASPSPAPPPTALLPDLAPKRMLVRGEVALRSPRLDADVFELQGWFVPPPPSPPVGGSQESSGPGSPPAANLRASPAETAAQSHYKTSGRILRAEIALAPATAILNAVSMDGNVRIEEDVTPSPQLLPVRLRGEHVELTDVSGPFLTLSMTGGPAALEGRGFGLSGNQIFFERSRNLLSVAGPGGMRLPRTDGATSAAAGFFDLVWDEGMSFDGRIVSVRGNVRGNSPPQRISARSVEARLRETIFLGSLDAMPKPQLASLSADGNVRLENEGSDEQGRTALDILELPRVELDMLSGAIESPGPGLLRTLRTPSALPGSMLPIPGGSGGPVAGAAEPAPSPAAGGAASPDDPSAGVTALFVRFHHALRGNLWQREITCLGRVAVTYGSAPSWEVTELPSDPARLGPSGMILECRELTARQIPDPATGRPQLELEAVGNVTAEGVTYTARADRAALNESKTLLILEGGGQTAAELFRQEYAGGPVQRTAARRIFYWYGTRTVKIDGAQSLELSDFSTPDRFSH
;
A
#
# COMPACT_ATOMS: atom_id res chain seq x y z
N MET A 1 76.82 47.29 -58.18
CA MET A 1 76.33 47.44 -56.78
C MET A 1 75.87 48.86 -56.39
N LYS A 2 75.95 49.91 -57.25
CA LYS A 2 75.51 51.28 -56.88
C LYS A 2 74.00 51.58 -57.06
N ARG A 3 73.19 50.73 -57.71
CA ARG A 3 71.74 50.95 -57.90
C ARG A 3 70.82 50.34 -56.82
N ARG A 4 71.33 49.49 -55.92
CA ARG A 4 70.54 48.88 -54.82
C ARG A 4 70.54 49.73 -53.54
N GLY A 5 71.64 50.45 -53.24
CA GLY A 5 71.70 51.36 -52.09
C GLY A 5 70.79 52.60 -52.23
N THR A 6 70.66 53.14 -53.45
CA THR A 6 69.81 54.32 -53.70
C THR A 6 68.33 54.01 -53.49
N ARG A 7 67.88 52.78 -53.79
CA ARG A 7 66.48 52.38 -53.56
C ARG A 7 66.17 52.18 -52.07
N ALA A 8 67.11 51.66 -51.28
CA ALA A 8 66.94 51.54 -49.83
C ALA A 8 66.89 52.91 -49.12
N VAL A 9 67.72 53.87 -49.55
CA VAL A 9 67.71 55.23 -49.00
C VAL A 9 66.43 55.98 -49.38
N ILE A 10 65.93 55.82 -50.62
CA ILE A 10 64.67 56.43 -51.05
C ILE A 10 63.47 55.82 -50.31
N SER A 11 63.45 54.49 -50.09
CA SER A 11 62.40 53.86 -49.29
C SER A 11 62.44 54.28 -47.82
N PHE A 12 63.63 54.46 -47.23
CA PHE A 12 63.77 54.94 -45.86
C PHE A 12 63.33 56.41 -45.73
N ALA A 13 63.68 57.25 -46.70
CA ALA A 13 63.21 58.64 -46.75
C ALA A 13 61.69 58.73 -46.94
N ALA A 14 61.09 57.85 -47.77
CA ALA A 14 59.64 57.80 -47.95
C ALA A 14 58.91 57.36 -46.66
N ILE A 15 59.42 56.35 -45.95
CA ILE A 15 58.87 55.91 -44.66
C ILE A 15 59.03 57.00 -43.60
N ALA A 16 60.19 57.67 -43.53
CA ALA A 16 60.40 58.78 -42.62
C ALA A 16 59.40 59.91 -42.89
N VAL A 17 59.21 60.31 -44.15
CA VAL A 17 58.24 61.35 -44.54
C VAL A 17 56.80 60.94 -44.22
N CYS A 18 56.42 59.68 -44.47
CA CYS A 18 55.10 59.17 -44.09
C CYS A 18 54.90 59.17 -42.56
N TYR A 19 55.93 58.83 -41.79
CA TYR A 19 55.86 58.88 -40.32
C TYR A 19 55.77 60.32 -39.81
N THR A 20 56.53 61.27 -40.36
CA THR A 20 56.43 62.68 -39.97
C THR A 20 55.08 63.29 -40.36
N ALA A 21 54.50 62.86 -41.49
CA ALA A 21 53.16 63.26 -41.91
C ALA A 21 52.09 62.68 -40.98
N TYR A 22 52.20 61.40 -40.59
CA TYR A 22 51.34 60.76 -39.59
C TYR A 22 51.43 61.48 -38.23
N ALA A 23 52.64 61.76 -37.75
CA ALA A 23 52.89 62.46 -36.49
C ALA A 23 52.39 63.91 -36.46
N ARG A 24 52.24 64.57 -37.61
CA ARG A 24 51.77 65.98 -37.66
C ARG A 24 50.33 66.17 -38.09
N LEU A 25 49.74 65.24 -38.83
CA LEU A 25 48.36 65.35 -39.32
C LEU A 25 47.38 64.47 -38.55
N VAL A 26 47.83 63.29 -38.10
CA VAL A 26 46.95 62.30 -37.49
C VAL A 26 47.02 62.36 -35.96
N VAL A 27 48.22 62.50 -35.38
CA VAL A 27 48.41 62.56 -33.91
C VAL A 27 47.65 63.73 -33.25
N PRO A 28 47.64 64.97 -33.77
CA PRO A 28 46.89 66.07 -33.15
C PRO A 28 45.36 65.93 -33.24
N LEU A 29 44.86 65.01 -34.08
CA LEU A 29 43.44 64.71 -34.24
C LEU A 29 42.96 63.57 -33.33
N ILE A 30 43.90 62.74 -32.83
CA ILE A 30 43.64 61.58 -31.97
C ILE A 30 43.97 61.90 -30.49
N GLU A 31 44.94 62.76 -30.23
CA GLU A 31 45.29 63.23 -28.88
C GLU A 31 44.84 64.69 -28.69
N PRO A 32 43.98 65.02 -27.70
CA PRO A 32 43.71 66.41 -27.37
C PRO A 32 44.98 67.10 -26.85
N PRO A 33 45.18 68.40 -27.12
CA PRO A 33 46.39 69.11 -26.71
C PRO A 33 46.51 69.14 -25.18
N PHE A 34 47.68 68.74 -24.70
CA PHE A 34 48.09 68.86 -23.31
C PHE A 34 48.11 70.34 -22.90
N ASP A 35 47.18 70.74 -22.03
CA ASP A 35 47.14 72.06 -21.43
C ASP A 35 48.13 72.11 -20.24
N PRO A 36 49.23 72.89 -20.31
CA PRO A 36 50.17 73.01 -19.20
C PRO A 36 49.64 73.92 -18.07
N ALA A 37 48.39 74.36 -18.10
CA ALA A 37 47.82 75.29 -17.13
C ALA A 37 47.13 74.67 -15.90
N ALA A 38 47.15 73.34 -15.71
CA ALA A 38 46.52 72.70 -14.55
C ALA A 38 47.47 71.75 -13.79
N ARG A 39 48.54 72.30 -13.20
CA ARG A 39 49.27 71.66 -12.08
C ARG A 39 50.27 72.62 -11.42
N ASN A 40 49.77 73.72 -10.88
CA ASN A 40 50.45 74.37 -9.75
C ASN A 40 50.03 73.64 -8.47
N LEU A 41 50.76 72.57 -8.13
CA LEU A 41 50.84 72.13 -6.74
C LEU A 41 51.43 73.30 -5.95
N GLY A 42 50.70 73.75 -4.94
CA GLY A 42 50.99 74.96 -4.17
C GLY A 42 52.44 75.06 -3.70
N GLN A 43 52.98 76.27 -3.79
CA GLN A 43 54.15 76.67 -3.02
C GLN A 43 53.90 76.35 -1.55
N LEU A 44 54.71 75.46 -0.97
CA LEU A 44 54.81 75.30 0.48
C LEU A 44 55.54 76.54 1.04
N GLU A 45 54.79 77.55 1.48
CA GLU A 45 55.31 78.49 2.47
C GLU A 45 55.45 77.76 3.82
N PRO A 46 56.53 78.02 4.59
CA PRO A 46 56.63 77.50 5.94
C PRO A 46 55.49 78.06 6.80
N LEU A 47 54.57 77.19 7.21
CA LEU A 47 53.50 77.53 8.15
C LEU A 47 54.13 78.07 9.45
N SER A 48 53.65 79.21 9.93
CA SER A 48 53.98 79.70 11.27
C SER A 48 53.52 78.70 12.33
N ASP A 49 54.28 78.56 13.42
CA ASP A 49 54.02 77.58 14.49
C ASP A 49 52.57 77.64 15.03
N VAL A 50 51.94 78.81 14.99
CA VAL A 50 50.54 79.05 15.41
C VAL A 50 49.51 78.31 14.53
N ILE A 51 49.72 78.24 13.22
CA ILE A 51 48.80 77.54 12.30
C ILE A 51 49.00 76.03 12.41
N LEU A 52 50.25 75.58 12.58
CA LEU A 52 50.57 74.16 12.81
C LEU A 52 49.95 73.66 14.11
N ASP A 53 50.05 74.43 15.20
CA ASP A 53 49.43 74.09 16.49
C ASP A 53 47.89 74.04 16.40
N ALA A 54 47.26 74.98 15.69
CA ALA A 54 45.82 74.94 15.44
C ALA A 54 45.40 73.70 14.63
N ARG A 55 46.20 73.31 13.62
CA ARG A 55 45.95 72.12 12.79
C ARG A 55 46.20 70.80 13.54
N LEU A 56 47.18 70.76 14.44
CA LEU A 56 47.41 69.61 15.32
C LEU A 56 46.32 69.49 16.40
N ALA A 57 45.79 70.61 16.89
CA ALA A 57 44.64 70.64 17.81
C ALA A 57 43.36 70.06 17.17
N GLU A 58 43.12 70.28 15.88
CA GLU A 58 42.01 69.66 15.12
C GLU A 58 42.11 68.12 15.07
N LEU A 59 43.32 67.55 15.17
CA LEU A 59 43.56 66.10 15.13
C LEU A 59 43.54 65.44 16.51
N ALA A 60 43.69 66.20 17.59
CA ALA A 60 43.72 65.69 18.97
C ALA A 60 42.53 64.79 19.37
N PRO A 61 41.26 65.07 18.95
CA PRO A 61 40.12 64.20 19.25
C PRO A 61 40.21 62.81 18.64
N LEU A 62 40.97 62.64 17.55
CA LEU A 62 41.11 61.37 16.84
C LEU A 62 42.10 60.39 17.52
N PHE A 63 42.91 60.86 18.48
CA PHE A 63 43.92 60.06 19.19
C PHE A 63 43.73 60.06 20.72
N PRO A 64 42.58 59.58 21.23
CA PRO A 64 42.36 59.50 22.66
C PRO A 64 43.41 58.57 23.29
N ARG A 65 44.12 59.05 24.33
CA ARG A 65 45.21 58.37 25.06
C ARG A 65 46.60 58.36 24.39
N ARG A 66 46.81 59.04 23.25
CA ARG A 66 48.14 59.18 22.59
C ARG A 66 48.45 60.61 22.13
N THR A 67 48.03 61.61 22.90
CA THR A 67 48.24 63.03 22.60
C THR A 67 49.73 63.44 22.62
N GLU A 68 50.59 62.67 23.29
CA GLU A 68 52.05 62.90 23.31
C GLU A 68 52.69 62.74 21.92
N MET A 69 52.11 61.92 21.05
CA MET A 69 52.59 61.73 19.67
C MET A 69 52.45 63.01 18.83
N LEU A 70 51.49 63.87 19.17
CA LEU A 70 51.24 65.14 18.50
C LEU A 70 52.23 66.24 18.94
N LYS A 71 52.92 66.06 20.08
CA LYS A 71 53.96 66.99 20.53
C LYS A 71 55.19 66.83 19.61
N ASN A 72 55.57 67.91 18.91
CA ASN A 72 56.65 67.96 17.90
C ASN A 72 56.41 67.13 16.63
N ALA A 73 55.15 66.84 16.28
CA ALA A 73 54.83 66.18 15.03
C ALA A 73 54.94 67.14 13.84
N LYS A 74 55.59 66.69 12.77
CA LYS A 74 55.55 67.28 11.42
C LYS A 74 54.33 66.72 10.69
N LEU A 75 53.51 67.63 10.15
CA LEU A 75 52.32 67.30 9.38
C LEU A 75 52.61 67.53 7.89
N LEU A 76 52.41 66.49 7.08
CA LEU A 76 52.37 66.59 5.63
C LEU A 76 50.91 66.44 5.19
N GLU A 77 50.38 67.45 4.53
CA GLU A 77 48.97 67.51 4.13
C GLU A 77 48.85 67.46 2.60
N SER A 78 47.95 66.60 2.14
CA SER A 78 47.41 66.53 0.79
C SER A 78 45.88 66.61 0.89
N ASP A 79 45.19 66.91 -0.21
CA ASP A 79 43.74 67.19 -0.23
C ASP A 79 42.88 66.09 0.43
N GLN A 80 43.35 64.84 0.45
CA GLN A 80 42.62 63.70 1.01
C GLN A 80 43.39 62.89 2.07
N VAL A 81 44.66 63.23 2.33
CA VAL A 81 45.54 62.45 3.22
C VAL A 81 46.44 63.35 4.05
N LYS A 82 46.46 63.13 5.37
CA LYS A 82 47.37 63.76 6.33
C LYS A 82 48.35 62.73 6.87
N LEU A 83 49.65 62.96 6.70
CA LEU A 83 50.72 62.13 7.24
C LEU A 83 51.37 62.85 8.43
N LEU A 84 51.34 62.22 9.60
CA LEU A 84 52.01 62.67 10.82
C LEU A 84 53.27 61.85 11.07
N LEU A 85 54.36 62.55 11.36
CA LEU A 85 55.65 61.96 11.72
C LEU A 85 56.42 62.84 12.71
N GLN A 86 57.35 62.29 13.49
CA GLN A 86 58.21 63.10 14.37
C GLN A 86 59.63 63.21 13.80
N ASP A 87 60.21 62.08 13.37
CA ASP A 87 61.55 61.99 12.80
C ASP A 87 61.52 61.32 11.42
N TYR A 88 62.44 61.73 10.53
CA TYR A 88 62.66 61.09 9.24
C TYR A 88 64.16 60.98 8.95
N ARG A 89 64.59 59.82 8.43
CA ARG A 89 65.96 59.59 7.96
C ARG A 89 65.94 59.14 6.51
N ASN A 90 66.68 59.85 5.67
CA ASN A 90 66.90 59.42 4.29
C ASN A 90 67.97 58.31 4.28
N LEU A 91 67.63 57.16 3.71
CA LEU A 91 68.47 55.96 3.67
C LEU A 91 69.27 55.83 2.35
N GLY A 92 69.15 56.78 1.42
CA GLY A 92 69.75 56.72 0.09
C GLY A 92 68.88 55.98 -0.93
N ASP A 93 69.16 56.21 -2.22
CA ASP A 93 68.46 55.59 -3.37
C ASP A 93 66.93 55.78 -3.39
N GLY A 94 66.43 56.90 -2.86
CA GLY A 94 64.98 57.17 -2.80
C GLY A 94 64.25 56.51 -1.64
N ARG A 95 64.97 55.85 -0.69
CA ARG A 95 64.38 55.27 0.53
C ARG A 95 64.35 56.24 1.70
N VAL A 96 63.26 56.22 2.45
CA VAL A 96 63.05 57.07 3.62
C VAL A 96 62.46 56.27 4.76
N LEU A 97 63.08 56.36 5.92
CA LEU A 97 62.52 55.87 7.17
C LEU A 97 61.78 57.00 7.88
N ILE A 98 60.50 56.78 8.21
CA ILE A 98 59.62 57.71 8.93
C ILE A 98 59.23 57.09 10.27
N ARG A 99 59.39 57.82 11.39
CA ARG A 99 59.09 57.33 12.74
C ARG A 99 58.44 58.40 13.62
N PRO A 100 57.31 58.10 14.31
CA PRO A 100 56.30 57.09 13.95
C PRO A 100 55.64 57.46 12.60
N CYS A 101 54.95 56.52 11.95
CA CYS A 101 54.19 56.79 10.72
C CYS A 101 52.69 56.70 11.01
N VAL A 102 51.98 57.82 10.92
CA VAL A 102 50.53 57.86 11.11
C VAL A 102 49.86 58.53 9.94
N LEU A 103 48.96 57.82 9.28
CA LEU A 103 48.21 58.30 8.12
C LEU A 103 46.75 58.52 8.53
N VAL A 104 46.21 59.71 8.27
CA VAL A 104 44.80 60.05 8.47
C VAL A 104 44.21 60.36 7.09
N MET A 105 43.29 59.52 6.65
CA MET A 105 42.66 59.61 5.33
C MET A 105 41.23 60.10 5.51
N TYR A 106 40.88 61.14 4.75
CA TYR A 106 39.54 61.72 4.74
C TYR A 106 38.78 61.23 3.50
N PRO A 107 37.47 60.96 3.62
CA PRO A 107 36.64 60.71 2.44
C PRO A 107 36.54 61.99 1.59
N ASP A 108 36.33 61.80 0.29
CA ASP A 108 36.35 62.86 -0.72
C ASP A 108 35.26 63.94 -0.50
N ARG A 109 35.56 65.19 -0.88
CA ARG A 109 34.71 66.37 -0.65
C ARG A 109 33.53 66.48 -1.62
N GLU A 110 33.57 65.89 -2.81
CA GLU A 110 32.44 65.97 -3.76
C GLU A 110 31.24 65.13 -3.34
N THR A 111 31.44 64.04 -2.60
CA THR A 111 30.35 63.28 -1.97
C THR A 111 29.76 64.00 -0.74
N ALA A 112 30.39 65.07 -0.25
CA ALA A 112 30.00 65.78 0.96
C ALA A 112 28.96 66.90 0.73
N ALA A 113 28.60 67.23 -0.52
CA ALA A 113 27.70 68.34 -0.82
C ALA A 113 26.21 67.95 -0.93
N GLY A 114 25.82 66.68 -0.80
CA GLY A 114 24.41 66.28 -0.98
C GLY A 114 23.89 65.01 -0.29
N GLY A 115 24.71 64.21 0.41
CA GLY A 115 24.25 63.00 1.10
C GLY A 115 23.87 63.22 2.58
N PRO A 116 22.94 62.43 3.16
CA PRO A 116 22.61 62.50 4.58
C PRO A 116 23.86 62.28 5.46
N ARG A 117 23.86 62.86 6.66
CA ARG A 117 25.00 63.05 7.59
C ARG A 117 25.71 61.77 8.10
N GLY A 118 25.43 60.57 7.56
CA GLY A 118 25.89 59.27 8.08
C GLY A 118 27.32 58.83 7.74
N SER A 119 27.91 59.22 6.59
CA SER A 119 29.14 58.57 6.10
C SER A 119 30.39 59.46 6.09
N ARG A 120 30.75 60.07 7.23
CA ARG A 120 32.04 60.78 7.40
C ARG A 120 33.10 59.93 8.13
N GLN A 121 33.27 58.68 7.72
CA GLN A 121 34.28 57.82 8.34
C GLN A 121 35.71 58.22 7.92
N ILE A 122 36.48 58.71 8.87
CA ILE A 122 37.92 58.98 8.75
C ILE A 122 38.65 57.66 9.00
N ILE A 123 39.62 57.30 8.16
CA ILE A 123 40.43 56.09 8.36
C ILE A 123 41.83 56.48 8.81
N ILE A 124 42.29 55.87 9.89
CA ILE A 124 43.56 56.15 10.55
C ILE A 124 44.41 54.90 10.51
N LEU A 125 45.60 54.99 9.93
CA LEU A 125 46.62 53.94 9.94
C LEU A 125 47.76 54.37 10.86
N GLU A 126 48.10 53.54 11.83
CA GLU A 126 49.14 53.78 12.82
C GLU A 126 50.23 52.70 12.72
N ALA A 127 51.48 53.12 12.54
CA ALA A 127 52.69 52.29 12.61
C ALA A 127 53.73 52.96 13.53
N PRO A 128 53.73 52.68 14.85
CA PRO A 128 54.55 53.40 15.83
C PRO A 128 56.05 53.12 15.68
N GLU A 129 56.46 51.92 15.23
CA GLU A 129 57.86 51.58 14.98
C GLU A 129 58.40 52.14 13.65
N GLY A 130 57.51 52.73 12.84
CA GLY A 130 57.82 53.49 11.64
C GLY A 130 57.57 52.76 10.32
N ALA A 131 57.83 53.47 9.23
CA ALA A 131 57.65 52.98 7.87
C ALA A 131 58.89 53.30 7.01
N VAL A 132 59.28 52.36 6.16
CA VAL A 132 60.29 52.58 5.10
C VAL A 132 59.57 52.74 3.78
N PHE A 133 59.61 53.93 3.18
CA PHE A 133 59.02 54.20 1.88
C PHE A 133 60.11 54.34 0.82
N GLN A 134 59.88 53.75 -0.35
CA GLN A 134 60.70 53.85 -1.54
C GLN A 134 60.00 54.72 -2.57
N PHE A 135 60.69 55.75 -3.04
CA PHE A 135 60.28 56.62 -4.12
C PHE A 135 61.18 56.42 -5.35
N ASP A 136 60.69 56.78 -6.52
CA ASP A 136 61.46 56.74 -7.78
C ASP A 136 62.61 57.77 -7.84
N ARG A 137 62.60 58.76 -6.93
CA ARG A 137 63.56 59.86 -6.83
C ARG A 137 63.92 60.14 -5.36
N PRO A 138 65.06 60.81 -5.07
CA PRO A 138 65.45 61.18 -3.71
C PRO A 138 64.41 62.06 -3.02
N PHE A 139 64.01 61.69 -1.81
CA PHE A 139 63.02 62.40 -1.00
C PHE A 139 63.64 63.60 -0.28
N GLN A 140 63.15 64.82 -0.57
CA GLN A 140 63.63 66.06 0.05
C GLN A 140 62.45 66.90 0.59
N LEU A 141 62.17 66.74 1.88
CA LEU A 141 61.04 67.40 2.55
C LEU A 141 61.19 68.93 2.58
N GLY A 142 62.41 69.45 2.81
CA GLY A 142 62.67 70.89 2.88
C GLY A 142 62.62 71.64 1.55
N ALA A 143 62.53 70.92 0.41
CA ALA A 143 62.50 71.50 -0.93
C ALA A 143 61.18 71.22 -1.68
N GLY A 144 60.20 70.58 -1.03
CA GLY A 144 58.91 70.23 -1.63
C GLY A 144 58.99 69.20 -2.78
N ARG A 145 60.08 68.44 -2.90
CA ARG A 145 60.29 67.46 -3.98
C ARG A 145 60.13 66.03 -3.45
N ILE A 146 58.97 65.44 -3.72
CA ILE A 146 58.64 64.04 -3.41
C ILE A 146 58.49 63.29 -4.75
N GLY A 147 59.18 62.15 -4.89
CA GLY A 147 59.07 61.28 -6.07
C GLY A 147 57.77 60.47 -6.09
N ARG A 148 57.54 59.71 -7.17
CA ARG A 148 56.44 58.74 -7.25
C ARG A 148 56.70 57.59 -6.27
N PHE A 149 55.68 57.20 -5.51
CA PHE A 149 55.72 56.07 -4.59
C PHE A 149 55.87 54.75 -5.35
N VAL A 150 56.86 53.92 -4.96
CA VAL A 150 57.13 52.61 -5.59
C VAL A 150 56.73 51.48 -4.64
N SER A 151 57.17 51.55 -3.38
CA SER A 151 56.85 50.56 -2.35
C SER A 151 56.99 51.14 -0.95
N GLY A 152 56.37 50.48 0.03
CA GLY A 152 56.39 50.85 1.43
C GLY A 152 56.43 49.61 2.32
N GLN A 153 57.18 49.67 3.40
CA GLN A 153 57.23 48.63 4.42
C GLN A 153 56.92 49.28 5.78
N LEU A 154 55.74 48.99 6.32
CA LEU A 154 55.36 49.38 7.67
C LEU A 154 56.00 48.39 8.64
N GLN A 155 56.88 48.86 9.53
CA GLN A 155 57.61 48.03 10.48
C GLN A 155 56.86 47.91 11.80
N GLY A 156 56.90 46.73 12.42
CA GLY A 156 56.33 46.55 13.76
C GLY A 156 54.82 46.45 13.74
N ALA A 157 54.15 46.98 14.77
CA ALA A 157 52.70 46.89 14.92
C ALA A 157 51.98 47.86 13.97
N VAL A 158 51.00 47.38 13.20
CA VAL A 158 50.20 48.20 12.30
C VAL A 158 48.74 48.10 12.72
N VAL A 159 48.13 49.24 13.00
CA VAL A 159 46.71 49.35 13.36
C VAL A 159 46.01 50.28 12.38
N LEU A 160 45.04 49.76 11.64
CA LEU A 160 44.11 50.57 10.86
C LEU A 160 42.78 50.64 11.61
N ARG A 161 42.20 51.82 11.76
CA ARG A 161 40.92 52.02 12.45
C ARG A 161 40.10 53.14 11.81
N SER A 162 38.78 53.02 11.84
CA SER A 162 37.89 54.12 11.47
C SER A 162 37.57 55.01 12.68
N ALA A 163 37.28 56.29 12.43
CA ALA A 163 36.83 57.28 13.40
C ALA A 163 35.73 58.16 12.80
N GLY A 164 34.69 58.51 13.57
CA GLY A 164 33.66 59.47 13.15
C GLY A 164 32.43 58.90 12.42
N GLY A 165 32.07 57.64 12.61
CA GLY A 165 30.80 57.07 12.12
C GLY A 165 29.65 57.19 13.13
N ASP A 166 28.40 57.09 12.65
CA ASP A 166 27.21 57.03 13.52
C ASP A 166 27.26 55.74 14.38
N PRO A 167 27.21 55.83 15.73
CA PRO A 167 27.19 54.65 16.60
C PRO A 167 25.99 53.73 16.35
N ALA A 168 24.92 54.22 15.72
CA ALA A 168 23.75 53.40 15.39
C ALA A 168 23.98 52.45 14.18
N GLU A 169 24.88 52.78 13.26
CA GLU A 169 25.08 52.01 12.02
C GLU A 169 26.12 50.87 12.13
N ASP A 170 26.84 50.78 13.25
CA ASP A 170 27.80 49.71 13.53
C ASP A 170 28.78 49.46 12.36
N THR A 171 29.38 50.53 11.84
CA THR A 171 30.25 50.51 10.64
C THR A 171 31.74 50.58 10.98
N ALA A 172 32.11 50.41 12.26
CA ALA A 172 33.49 50.61 12.72
C ALA A 172 34.46 49.56 12.13
N ILE A 173 35.50 50.02 11.43
CA ILE A 173 36.56 49.18 10.89
C ILE A 173 37.75 49.21 11.84
N ARG A 174 38.32 48.05 12.13
CA ARG A 174 39.63 47.91 12.79
C ARG A 174 40.38 46.74 12.18
N VAL A 175 41.65 46.93 11.84
CA VAL A 175 42.57 45.89 11.38
C VAL A 175 43.86 46.01 12.18
N THR A 176 44.31 44.93 12.79
CA THR A 176 45.55 44.86 13.57
C THR A 176 46.44 43.79 12.97
N THR A 177 47.67 44.15 12.62
CA THR A 177 48.67 43.24 12.08
C THR A 177 50.09 43.75 12.35
N ARG A 178 51.10 43.12 11.75
CA ARG A 178 52.50 43.53 11.83
C ARG A 178 53.19 43.39 10.49
N ASP A 179 54.26 44.17 10.29
CA ASP A 179 55.20 44.06 9.16
C ASP A 179 54.52 43.99 7.78
N VAL A 180 53.83 45.07 7.42
CA VAL A 180 53.02 45.14 6.19
C VAL A 180 53.84 45.69 5.03
N THR A 181 53.85 44.98 3.91
CA THR A 181 54.43 45.48 2.66
C THR A 181 53.34 46.00 1.75
N ILE A 182 53.58 47.16 1.15
CA ILE A 182 52.69 47.90 0.27
C ILE A 182 53.48 48.15 -1.02
N THR A 183 52.92 47.81 -2.17
CA THR A 183 53.44 48.20 -3.49
C THR A 183 52.33 48.85 -4.28
N GLU A 184 52.65 49.34 -5.49
CA GLU A 184 51.66 49.85 -6.43
C GLU A 184 50.57 48.87 -6.86
N ARG A 185 50.50 47.60 -6.47
CA ARG A 185 49.34 46.74 -6.83
C ARG A 185 48.92 45.79 -5.73
N ARG A 186 49.71 45.68 -4.67
CA ARG A 186 49.62 44.60 -3.71
C ARG A 186 49.91 45.11 -2.31
N ILE A 187 49.08 44.71 -1.35
CA ILE A 187 49.35 44.87 0.08
C ILE A 187 49.38 43.48 0.69
N TRP A 188 50.45 43.13 1.41
CA TRP A 188 50.53 41.81 2.03
C TRP A 188 51.33 41.79 3.33
N THR A 189 51.06 40.79 4.15
CA THR A 189 51.81 40.45 5.36
C THR A 189 51.74 38.94 5.60
N THR A 190 52.82 38.35 6.08
CA THR A 190 52.84 36.95 6.54
C THR A 190 52.47 36.80 8.00
N GLN A 191 52.36 37.92 8.73
CA GLN A 191 52.05 37.92 10.15
C GLN A 191 50.55 37.69 10.39
N PRO A 192 50.16 37.36 11.63
CA PRO A 192 48.76 37.29 12.01
C PRO A 192 48.02 38.60 11.73
N VAL A 193 46.77 38.50 11.28
CA VAL A 193 45.87 39.61 11.02
C VAL A 193 44.57 39.37 11.78
N GLU A 194 44.15 40.38 12.53
CA GLU A 194 42.84 40.43 13.15
C GLU A 194 42.09 41.64 12.59
N PHE A 195 40.86 41.42 12.13
CA PHE A 195 40.04 42.48 11.57
C PHE A 195 38.61 42.42 12.13
N SER A 196 38.00 43.58 12.26
CA SER A 196 36.58 43.73 12.58
C SER A 196 36.00 44.84 11.72
N TRP A 197 34.82 44.61 11.18
CA TRP A 197 34.02 45.60 10.48
C TRP A 197 32.59 45.49 10.98
N GLY A 198 32.18 46.44 11.83
CA GLY A 198 30.90 46.36 12.51
C GLY A 198 30.76 45.11 13.35
N ARG A 199 29.71 44.34 13.07
CA ARG A 199 29.41 43.04 13.71
C ARG A 199 30.24 41.89 13.16
N HIS A 200 30.92 42.08 12.04
CA HIS A 200 31.75 41.05 11.42
C HIS A 200 33.16 41.08 12.01
N ARG A 201 33.73 39.91 12.30
CA ARG A 201 35.08 39.77 12.87
C ARG A 201 35.84 38.65 12.18
N GLY A 202 37.14 38.77 12.08
CA GLY A 202 37.98 37.75 11.48
C GLY A 202 39.39 37.74 12.03
N ARG A 203 39.98 36.56 12.08
CA ARG A 203 41.35 36.32 12.52
C ARG A 203 41.99 35.26 11.63
N GLY A 204 43.21 35.52 11.19
CA GLY A 204 43.96 34.63 10.32
C GLY A 204 45.41 35.05 10.14
N SER A 205 46.07 34.54 9.10
CA SER A 205 47.44 34.92 8.76
C SER A 205 47.71 34.86 7.25
N GLY A 206 48.80 35.51 6.82
CA GLY A 206 49.19 35.51 5.41
C GLY A 206 48.23 36.31 4.52
N MET A 207 47.86 37.52 4.95
CA MET A 207 46.95 38.40 4.21
C MET A 207 47.59 38.94 2.94
N GLU A 208 46.83 38.96 1.86
CA GLU A 208 47.18 39.57 0.58
C GLU A 208 45.95 40.26 -0.03
N LEU A 209 46.12 41.52 -0.44
CA LEU A 209 45.16 42.32 -1.18
C LEU A 209 45.77 42.67 -2.53
N VAL A 210 45.06 42.43 -3.63
CA VAL A 210 45.46 42.78 -4.99
C VAL A 210 44.42 43.72 -5.59
N PHE A 211 44.89 44.81 -6.19
CA PHE A 211 44.04 45.84 -6.79
C PHE A 211 44.15 45.81 -8.33
N ALA A 212 43.01 46.05 -8.99
CA ALA A 212 42.87 46.16 -10.43
C ALA A 212 43.31 47.57 -10.86
N GLY A 213 44.41 47.63 -11.60
CA GLY A 213 45.13 48.90 -11.83
C GLY A 213 46.13 49.17 -10.70
N GLY A 214 47.12 50.03 -10.95
CA GLY A 214 48.06 50.40 -9.90
C GLY A 214 47.29 50.93 -8.68
N SER A 215 47.39 50.30 -7.50
CA SER A 215 46.95 50.82 -6.21
C SER A 215 47.41 52.26 -6.10
N SER A 216 46.48 53.17 -6.30
CA SER A 216 46.80 54.57 -6.52
C SER A 216 46.95 55.28 -5.17
N LEU A 217 47.96 54.90 -4.38
CA LEU A 217 48.55 55.83 -3.41
C LEU A 217 49.13 57.07 -4.11
N SER A 218 49.28 57.03 -5.44
CA SER A 218 49.80 58.08 -6.31
C SER A 218 48.73 58.80 -7.16
N GLN A 219 47.45 58.39 -7.13
CA GLN A 219 46.33 59.09 -7.78
C GLN A 219 45.09 58.90 -6.90
N VAL A 220 44.88 59.83 -5.98
CA VAL A 220 43.60 59.97 -5.31
C VAL A 220 42.75 60.88 -6.20
N THR A 221 41.83 60.30 -6.96
CA THR A 221 40.82 61.01 -7.74
C THR A 221 39.43 60.58 -7.26
N ASP A 222 38.66 61.56 -6.80
CA ASP A 222 37.20 61.76 -6.66
C ASP A 222 36.22 60.59 -6.39
N ALA A 223 36.68 59.38 -6.13
CA ALA A 223 35.82 58.29 -5.70
C ALA A 223 36.44 57.65 -4.47
N GLY A 224 35.78 57.79 -3.32
CA GLY A 224 36.20 57.18 -2.05
C GLY A 224 36.42 55.67 -2.12
N TRP A 225 36.64 55.03 -0.97
CA TRP A 225 37.00 53.61 -0.79
C TRP A 225 36.19 52.57 -1.60
N GLN A 226 35.04 52.96 -2.16
CA GLN A 226 34.25 52.22 -3.14
C GLN A 226 34.97 51.95 -4.48
N SER A 227 36.11 52.60 -4.78
CA SER A 227 36.80 52.54 -6.08
C SER A 227 38.20 51.90 -6.07
N LEU A 228 38.66 51.31 -4.96
CA LEU A 228 40.01 50.69 -4.89
C LEU A 228 40.22 49.55 -5.91
N GLY A 229 39.17 49.11 -6.60
CA GLY A 229 39.28 48.09 -7.64
C GLY A 229 39.78 46.77 -7.09
N LEU A 230 39.45 46.41 -5.83
CA LEU A 230 39.93 45.18 -5.21
C LEU A 230 39.59 43.98 -6.12
N GLU A 231 40.64 43.41 -6.69
CA GLU A 231 40.56 42.30 -7.63
C GLU A 231 40.47 40.98 -6.87
N ARG A 232 41.26 40.86 -5.80
CA ARG A 232 41.39 39.65 -5.01
C ARG A 232 41.82 39.96 -3.57
N PHE A 233 41.15 39.33 -2.61
CA PHE A 233 41.57 39.26 -1.22
C PHE A 233 41.89 37.81 -0.85
N VAL A 234 43.03 37.57 -0.22
CA VAL A 234 43.43 36.24 0.25
C VAL A 234 43.88 36.29 1.71
N LEU A 235 43.43 35.33 2.50
CA LEU A 235 44.04 34.94 3.77
C LEU A 235 44.52 33.51 3.62
N ARG A 236 45.82 33.24 3.84
CA ARG A 236 46.37 31.88 3.70
C ARG A 236 45.84 30.89 4.72
N HIS A 237 45.44 31.38 5.89
CA HIS A 237 44.89 30.60 6.98
C HIS A 237 43.84 31.42 7.72
N VAL A 238 42.74 30.81 8.12
CA VAL A 238 41.64 31.46 8.85
C VAL A 238 41.40 30.72 10.16
N ASP A 239 41.78 31.35 11.28
CA ASP A 239 41.54 30.83 12.63
C ASP A 239 40.05 30.87 12.97
N ARG A 240 39.40 32.00 12.67
CA ARG A 240 37.97 32.24 12.92
C ARG A 240 37.49 33.40 12.07
N LEU A 241 36.37 33.22 11.39
CA LEU A 241 35.62 34.25 10.69
C LEU A 241 34.18 34.24 11.22
N HIS A 242 33.75 35.35 11.78
CA HIS A 242 32.42 35.57 12.34
C HIS A 242 31.68 36.58 11.47
N LEU A 243 30.59 36.15 10.85
CA LEU A 243 29.75 36.99 10.00
C LEU A 243 28.34 37.01 10.56
N GLU A 244 27.79 38.21 10.75
CA GLU A 244 26.39 38.39 11.14
C GLU A 244 25.62 38.99 9.97
N THR A 245 24.58 38.31 9.51
CA THR A 245 23.69 38.83 8.47
C THR A 245 22.28 38.94 9.03
N LEU A 246 21.56 40.00 8.68
CA LEU A 246 20.12 40.05 8.92
C LEU A 246 19.47 39.08 7.94
N ALA A 247 18.59 38.20 8.43
CA ALA A 247 17.76 37.42 7.52
C ALA A 247 17.00 38.41 6.63
N SER A 248 17.09 38.18 5.33
CA SER A 248 16.54 39.04 4.28
C SER A 248 15.09 39.42 4.60
N ASP A 249 14.76 40.70 4.42
CA ASP A 249 13.38 41.19 4.28
C ASP A 249 12.76 40.60 3.00
N ASP A 250 12.46 39.30 3.00
CA ASP A 250 11.54 38.71 2.03
C ASP A 250 10.12 38.83 2.61
N ALA A 251 9.64 40.07 2.71
CA ALA A 251 8.23 40.35 2.92
C ALA A 251 7.55 40.49 1.55
N SER A 252 6.83 39.44 1.13
CA SER A 252 5.80 39.58 0.10
C SER A 252 4.83 40.69 0.50
N PRO A 253 4.39 41.57 -0.42
CA PRO A 253 3.59 42.76 -0.10
C PRO A 253 2.14 42.47 0.35
N ASP A 254 1.77 41.23 0.66
CA ASP A 254 0.37 40.81 0.82
C ASP A 254 0.08 39.96 2.08
N SER A 255 0.79 40.20 3.18
CA SER A 255 0.43 39.60 4.48
C SER A 255 0.49 40.62 5.63
N PRO A 256 -0.53 40.66 6.50
CA PRO A 256 -0.59 41.64 7.58
C PRO A 256 0.54 41.42 8.58
N ALA A 257 1.30 42.49 8.81
CA ALA A 257 2.48 42.54 9.66
C ALA A 257 2.18 42.05 11.09
N THR A 258 2.54 40.80 11.37
CA THR A 258 2.80 40.35 12.73
C THR A 258 4.29 40.57 12.98
N LYS A 259 4.65 41.25 14.06
CA LYS A 259 6.04 41.58 14.42
C LYS A 259 6.87 40.30 14.63
N THR A 260 7.44 39.74 13.56
CA THR A 260 8.43 38.68 13.65
C THR A 260 9.78 39.32 13.99
N GLY A 261 10.31 38.98 15.15
CA GLY A 261 11.58 39.52 15.65
C GLY A 261 12.74 39.24 14.70
N ASP A 262 13.57 40.27 14.56
CA ASP A 262 14.98 40.35 14.15
C ASP A 262 15.73 38.99 14.10
N ALA A 263 15.44 38.13 13.12
CA ALA A 263 16.02 36.79 13.01
C ALA A 263 17.44 36.88 12.43
N ARG A 264 18.42 37.17 13.29
CA ARG A 264 19.84 37.25 12.91
C ARG A 264 20.37 35.89 12.49
N ARG A 265 21.18 35.86 11.44
CA ARG A 265 21.93 34.68 10.98
C ARG A 265 23.40 34.88 11.29
N ILE A 266 23.94 34.00 12.13
CA ILE A 266 25.35 34.00 12.51
C ILE A 266 26.05 32.88 11.74
N VAL A 267 27.14 33.21 11.06
CA VAL A 267 28.00 32.26 10.36
C VAL A 267 29.39 32.33 10.96
N GLU A 268 29.85 31.22 11.51
CA GLU A 268 31.24 31.05 11.95
C GLU A 268 31.96 30.13 10.96
N ALA A 269 33.15 30.50 10.49
CA ALA A 269 33.94 29.69 9.58
C ALA A 269 35.43 29.67 9.95
N ALA A 270 36.09 28.54 9.73
CA ALA A 270 37.53 28.36 9.87
C ALA A 270 38.05 27.45 8.74
N CYS A 271 39.29 27.64 8.30
CA CYS A 271 39.92 26.78 7.29
C CYS A 271 41.44 26.77 7.43
N ARG A 272 42.06 25.63 7.12
CA ARG A 272 43.52 25.49 7.17
C ARG A 272 44.23 26.11 5.97
N GLY A 273 43.61 26.04 4.81
CA GLY A 273 44.11 26.58 3.55
C GLY A 273 43.59 27.99 3.26
N PRO A 274 43.79 28.48 2.02
CA PRO A 274 43.49 29.86 1.69
C PRO A 274 41.99 30.16 1.60
N LEU A 275 41.57 31.22 2.27
CA LEU A 275 40.33 31.94 1.95
C LEU A 275 40.65 32.94 0.84
N SER A 276 39.94 32.84 -0.30
CA SER A 276 40.07 33.76 -1.43
C SER A 276 38.72 34.39 -1.76
N PHE A 277 38.66 35.72 -1.83
CA PHE A 277 37.48 36.47 -2.23
C PHE A 277 37.76 37.25 -3.50
N PHE A 278 36.90 37.08 -4.50
CA PHE A 278 36.94 37.75 -5.80
C PHE A 278 35.70 38.62 -5.95
N PRO A 279 35.76 39.91 -5.56
CA PRO A 279 34.59 40.78 -5.53
C PRO A 279 33.91 40.96 -6.90
N GLN A 280 34.68 40.99 -7.99
CA GLN A 280 34.11 41.16 -9.34
C GLN A 280 33.30 39.94 -9.80
N GLN A 281 33.68 38.75 -9.33
CA GLN A 281 33.00 37.48 -9.63
C GLN A 281 31.94 37.13 -8.58
N GLY A 282 31.86 37.87 -7.48
CA GLY A 282 30.98 37.53 -6.36
C GLY A 282 31.31 36.16 -5.75
N THR A 283 32.56 35.69 -5.80
CA THR A 283 32.91 34.34 -5.35
C THR A 283 33.83 34.37 -4.14
N LEU A 284 33.44 33.67 -3.07
CA LEU A 284 34.24 33.44 -1.87
C LEU A 284 34.56 31.95 -1.75
N THR A 285 35.85 31.61 -1.67
CA THR A 285 36.31 30.22 -1.59
C THR A 285 37.12 29.99 -0.33
N LEU A 286 36.80 28.94 0.43
CA LEU A 286 37.58 28.44 1.57
C LEU A 286 38.10 27.04 1.22
N GLN A 287 39.36 26.74 1.56
CA GLN A 287 40.04 25.51 1.18
C GLN A 287 40.71 24.82 2.37
N GLU A 288 40.82 23.50 2.28
CA GLU A 288 41.47 22.59 3.23
C GLU A 288 40.87 22.60 4.65
N ALA A 289 40.23 21.50 5.03
CA ALA A 289 39.62 21.31 6.36
C ALA A 289 38.75 22.51 6.77
N VAL A 290 37.77 22.83 5.94
CA VAL A 290 36.81 23.91 6.18
C VAL A 290 35.81 23.44 7.22
N GLU A 291 35.65 24.21 8.28
CA GLU A 291 34.59 24.04 9.27
C GLU A 291 33.73 25.31 9.28
N ALA A 292 32.43 25.14 9.06
CA ALA A 292 31.47 26.23 9.13
C ALA A 292 30.31 25.89 10.06
N ALA A 293 29.86 26.83 10.87
CA ALA A 293 28.69 26.71 11.71
C ALA A 293 27.69 27.83 11.39
N PHE A 294 26.42 27.46 11.25
CA PHE A 294 25.33 28.35 10.88
C PHE A 294 24.28 28.33 11.99
N THR A 295 23.97 29.50 12.55
CA THR A 295 22.98 29.65 13.62
C THR A 295 21.93 30.67 13.19
N ARG A 296 20.65 30.33 13.33
CA ARG A 296 19.51 31.21 13.03
C ARG A 296 18.80 31.56 14.33
N GLY A 297 18.81 32.83 14.73
CA GLY A 297 18.28 33.28 16.03
C GLY A 297 18.95 32.53 17.20
N ASP A 298 18.18 32.20 18.23
CA ASP A 298 18.63 31.41 19.39
C ASP A 298 18.47 29.88 19.18
N GLY A 299 18.27 29.44 17.93
CA GLY A 299 18.01 28.04 17.59
C GLY A 299 19.25 27.13 17.54
N PRO A 300 19.05 25.81 17.40
CA PRO A 300 20.15 24.85 17.27
C PRO A 300 21.01 25.15 16.03
N SER A 301 22.33 25.12 16.19
CA SER A 301 23.29 25.40 15.13
C SER A 301 23.46 24.22 14.17
N ASN A 302 23.58 24.50 12.87
CA ASN A 302 24.00 23.53 11.86
C ASN A 302 25.52 23.62 11.66
N ARG A 303 26.20 22.50 11.42
CA ARG A 303 27.65 22.44 11.17
C ARG A 303 27.93 21.81 9.82
N LEU A 304 28.90 22.34 9.07
CA LEU A 304 29.41 21.85 7.81
C LEU A 304 30.92 21.62 7.93
N GLN A 305 31.38 20.44 7.50
CA GLN A 305 32.79 20.10 7.37
C GLN A 305 33.07 19.65 5.94
N CYS A 306 34.01 20.27 5.24
CA CYS A 306 34.35 19.91 3.87
C CYS A 306 35.80 20.23 3.49
N GLY A 307 36.24 19.81 2.31
CA GLY A 307 37.56 20.12 1.76
C GLY A 307 37.62 21.47 1.06
N LEU A 308 36.53 21.86 0.39
CA LEU A 308 36.38 23.11 -0.36
C LEU A 308 34.96 23.64 -0.15
N LEU A 309 34.83 24.92 0.15
CA LEU A 309 33.56 25.63 0.22
C LEU A 309 33.62 26.85 -0.69
N THR A 310 32.75 26.90 -1.69
CA THR A 310 32.56 28.05 -2.56
C THR A 310 31.19 28.66 -2.27
N VAL A 311 31.16 29.96 -1.97
CA VAL A 311 29.95 30.74 -1.72
C VAL A 311 29.81 31.76 -2.85
N PHE A 312 28.63 31.78 -3.47
CA PHE A 312 28.26 32.72 -4.52
C PHE A 312 27.47 33.87 -3.90
N LEU A 313 27.95 35.08 -4.14
CA LEU A 313 27.51 36.33 -3.54
C LEU A 313 27.06 37.30 -4.63
N THR A 314 25.87 37.86 -4.49
CA THR A 314 25.34 38.90 -5.38
C THR A 314 25.22 40.22 -4.64
N LYS A 315 25.38 41.33 -5.38
CA LYS A 315 25.05 42.65 -4.85
C LYS A 315 23.54 42.86 -4.99
N PRO A 316 22.87 43.55 -4.04
CA PRO A 316 21.48 43.92 -4.24
C PRO A 316 21.41 44.83 -5.47
N PRO A 317 20.38 44.70 -6.33
CA PRO A 317 20.12 45.74 -7.31
C PRO A 317 19.95 47.06 -6.56
N ALA A 318 20.69 48.10 -6.98
CA ALA A 318 20.35 49.45 -6.56
C ALA A 318 18.91 49.70 -7.02
N ASP A 319 18.02 50.09 -6.10
CA ASP A 319 16.61 50.31 -6.37
C ASP A 319 16.42 51.16 -7.64
N GLN A 320 16.07 50.52 -8.75
CA GLN A 320 15.59 51.14 -9.98
C GLN A 320 14.09 50.85 -10.11
N SER A 321 13.33 51.23 -9.09
CA SER A 321 11.88 51.14 -9.08
C SER A 321 11.28 52.53 -9.28
N ALA A 322 11.47 53.10 -10.48
CA ALA A 322 10.62 54.18 -11.02
C ALA A 322 10.86 54.41 -12.54
N ALA A 323 10.77 53.37 -13.36
CA ALA A 323 10.58 53.52 -14.81
C ALA A 323 10.10 52.21 -15.43
N ASP A 324 8.80 51.89 -15.32
CA ASP A 324 7.99 51.46 -16.47
C ASP A 324 6.50 51.25 -16.07
N GLN A 325 5.66 52.28 -16.21
CA GLN A 325 4.24 52.12 -16.52
C GLN A 325 3.75 53.37 -17.27
N GLY A 326 3.32 53.20 -18.53
CA GLY A 326 2.44 54.15 -19.21
C GLY A 326 2.79 54.47 -20.66
N THR A 327 2.41 53.59 -21.58
CA THR A 327 2.11 54.00 -22.97
C THR A 327 0.87 54.90 -23.01
N GLY A 328 0.97 56.11 -23.58
CA GLY A 328 -0.20 56.87 -24.05
C GLY A 328 -0.12 58.41 -24.04
N MET A 329 0.39 58.97 -25.15
CA MET A 329 -0.06 60.20 -25.85
C MET A 329 -0.21 61.57 -25.11
N ILE A 330 0.72 62.49 -25.43
CA ILE A 330 0.70 63.97 -25.49
C ILE A 330 -0.53 64.76 -25.00
N ASP A 331 -0.29 65.72 -24.09
CA ASP A 331 -0.67 67.13 -24.30
C ASP A 331 0.25 68.11 -23.51
N GLN A 332 0.41 69.32 -24.02
CA GLN A 332 1.34 70.36 -23.55
C GLN A 332 0.82 71.11 -22.31
N GLY A 333 1.73 71.43 -21.38
CA GLY A 333 1.41 72.37 -20.29
C GLY A 333 2.54 72.51 -19.25
N THR A 334 3.22 73.65 -19.29
CA THR A 334 4.12 74.23 -18.25
C THR A 334 3.78 73.86 -16.81
N ALA A 335 4.76 73.37 -16.02
CA ALA A 335 5.04 73.80 -14.63
C ALA A 335 6.15 72.97 -13.95
N THR A 336 7.21 73.67 -13.51
CA THR A 336 8.07 73.46 -12.33
C THR A 336 8.59 72.05 -11.95
N ARG A 337 9.91 71.91 -12.09
CA ARG A 337 10.78 70.84 -11.56
C ARG A 337 11.12 71.05 -10.08
N PRO A 338 10.83 70.13 -9.16
CA PRO A 338 11.62 69.92 -7.96
C PRO A 338 12.67 68.83 -8.22
N ALA A 339 13.93 69.12 -7.91
CA ALA A 339 15.04 68.18 -8.00
C ALA A 339 14.88 67.07 -6.97
N ALA A 340 14.72 65.82 -7.44
CA ALA A 340 14.87 64.62 -6.60
C ALA A 340 16.37 64.38 -6.36
N GLY A 341 16.78 64.50 -5.10
CA GLY A 341 18.15 64.22 -4.65
C GLY A 341 18.41 62.71 -4.55
N PRO A 342 19.65 62.25 -4.78
CA PRO A 342 20.00 60.84 -4.68
C PRO A 342 20.20 60.44 -3.21
N ALA A 343 19.26 59.66 -2.67
CA ALA A 343 19.44 58.90 -1.43
C ALA A 343 20.18 57.60 -1.76
N ALA A 344 21.50 57.66 -1.92
CA ALA A 344 22.33 56.48 -2.19
C ALA A 344 23.66 56.59 -1.42
N SER A 345 23.62 56.54 -0.09
CA SER A 345 24.84 56.58 0.74
C SER A 345 24.67 55.89 2.09
N ALA A 346 24.15 54.65 2.07
CA ALA A 346 24.25 53.68 3.18
C ALA A 346 24.17 52.20 2.73
N GLU A 347 24.01 51.93 1.43
CA GLU A 347 23.74 50.57 0.91
C GLU A 347 25.00 49.78 0.49
N ALA A 348 26.19 50.31 0.73
CA ALA A 348 27.40 49.98 -0.03
C ALA A 348 28.11 48.64 0.29
N LEU A 349 27.52 47.70 1.04
CA LEU A 349 28.14 46.39 1.32
C LEU A 349 27.14 45.25 1.62
N LYS A 350 25.89 45.34 1.15
CA LYS A 350 24.88 44.30 1.39
C LYS A 350 25.01 43.09 0.43
N TRP A 351 26.09 42.33 0.50
CA TRP A 351 26.18 41.08 -0.27
C TRP A 351 25.12 40.07 0.19
N ARG A 352 24.35 39.51 -0.75
CA ARG A 352 23.40 38.40 -0.51
C ARG A 352 24.02 37.10 -0.97
N ILE A 353 23.81 36.02 -0.20
CA ILE A 353 24.20 34.67 -0.61
C ILE A 353 23.19 34.17 -1.64
N GLU A 354 23.63 33.91 -2.86
CA GLU A 354 22.82 33.32 -3.93
C GLU A 354 22.88 31.79 -3.89
N GLY A 355 24.03 31.24 -3.51
CA GLY A 355 24.20 29.80 -3.37
C GLY A 355 25.53 29.42 -2.74
N ALA A 356 25.67 28.13 -2.45
CA ALA A 356 26.92 27.56 -1.95
C ALA A 356 27.17 26.18 -2.56
N LEU A 357 28.44 25.84 -2.73
CA LEU A 357 28.92 24.55 -3.20
C LEU A 357 30.01 24.07 -2.25
N ALA A 358 29.75 23.00 -1.52
CA ALA A 358 30.73 22.34 -0.67
C ALA A 358 31.15 21.02 -1.30
N THR A 359 32.45 20.75 -1.39
CA THR A 359 32.99 19.47 -1.88
C THR A 359 33.98 18.88 -0.88
N GLY A 360 33.99 17.56 -0.76
CA GLY A 360 34.87 16.84 0.17
C GLY A 360 34.80 15.32 -0.01
N SER A 361 35.71 14.60 0.64
CA SER A 361 35.70 13.13 0.67
C SER A 361 35.89 12.64 2.10
N PRO A 362 34.88 12.78 2.99
CA PRO A 362 33.51 13.27 2.75
C PRO A 362 33.29 14.74 3.13
N ALA A 363 32.28 15.37 2.56
CA ALA A 363 31.61 16.55 3.11
C ALA A 363 30.50 16.10 4.08
N VAL A 364 30.51 16.64 5.31
CA VAL A 364 29.59 16.25 6.38
C VAL A 364 28.79 17.46 6.85
N VAL A 365 27.46 17.34 6.87
CA VAL A 365 26.54 18.35 7.41
C VAL A 365 25.82 17.77 8.63
N THR A 366 25.96 18.41 9.77
CA THR A 366 25.19 18.09 10.98
C THR A 366 24.06 19.11 11.15
N LEU A 367 22.83 18.63 11.16
CA LEU A 367 21.62 19.41 11.33
C LEU A 367 21.18 19.36 12.79
N GLY A 368 21.48 20.43 13.54
CA GLY A 368 21.21 20.47 14.98
C GLY A 368 19.73 20.36 15.31
N LEU A 369 18.86 20.92 14.46
CA LEU A 369 17.41 20.85 14.66
C LEU A 369 16.89 19.42 14.57
N TRP A 370 17.31 18.60 13.61
CA TRP A 370 16.78 17.22 13.45
C TRP A 370 17.65 16.14 14.08
N ASN A 371 18.76 16.51 14.70
CA ASN A 371 19.80 15.60 15.13
C ASN A 371 20.18 14.60 14.02
N ALA A 372 20.39 15.15 12.81
CA ALA A 372 20.66 14.38 11.60
C ALA A 372 22.03 14.72 11.02
N GLU A 373 22.65 13.75 10.36
CA GLU A 373 23.95 13.90 9.69
C GLU A 373 23.82 13.48 8.22
N ILE A 374 24.31 14.33 7.32
CA ILE A 374 24.39 14.09 5.88
C ILE A 374 25.87 13.93 5.51
N ARG A 375 26.24 12.80 4.93
CA ARG A 375 27.59 12.55 4.40
C ARG A 375 27.51 12.41 2.88
N CYS A 376 28.24 13.26 2.17
CA CYS A 376 28.23 13.33 0.71
C CYS A 376 29.61 13.71 0.14
N GLU A 377 29.75 13.75 -1.17
CA GLU A 377 30.98 14.26 -1.83
C GLU A 377 30.80 15.71 -2.28
N THR A 378 29.61 16.04 -2.78
CA THR A 378 29.22 17.37 -3.23
C THR A 378 27.89 17.76 -2.60
N LEU A 379 27.82 18.95 -2.03
CA LEU A 379 26.61 19.57 -1.51
C LEU A 379 26.41 20.92 -2.19
N ARG A 380 25.29 21.09 -2.88
CA ARG A 380 24.87 22.33 -3.53
C ARG A 380 23.68 22.93 -2.80
N TYR A 381 23.73 24.23 -2.54
CA TYR A 381 22.63 25.00 -1.99
C TYR A 381 22.31 26.16 -2.93
N ASP A 382 21.06 26.26 -3.34
CA ASP A 382 20.50 27.35 -4.14
C ASP A 382 19.52 28.13 -3.26
N ALA A 383 19.88 29.37 -2.92
CA ALA A 383 19.09 30.21 -2.03
C ALA A 383 17.83 30.75 -2.71
N VAL A 384 17.82 30.90 -4.04
CA VAL A 384 16.68 31.41 -4.80
C VAL A 384 15.60 30.34 -4.89
N ARG A 385 16.00 29.09 -5.17
CA ARG A 385 15.08 27.94 -5.26
C ARG A 385 14.80 27.26 -3.93
N GLN A 386 15.50 27.66 -2.86
CA GLN A 386 15.50 26.98 -1.56
C GLN A 386 15.76 25.47 -1.69
N LEU A 387 16.67 25.12 -2.60
CA LEU A 387 16.97 23.75 -2.99
C LEU A 387 18.34 23.35 -2.45
N VAL A 388 18.39 22.24 -1.72
CA VAL A 388 19.62 21.58 -1.28
C VAL A 388 19.75 20.29 -2.08
N GLU A 389 20.92 20.04 -2.66
CA GLU A 389 21.25 18.81 -3.36
C GLU A 389 22.56 18.25 -2.81
N ALA A 390 22.58 16.96 -2.56
CA ALA A 390 23.75 16.21 -2.11
C ALA A 390 23.99 15.07 -3.10
N GLU A 391 25.25 14.88 -3.50
CA GLU A 391 25.67 13.85 -4.44
C GLU A 391 26.93 13.15 -3.91
N ALA A 392 27.01 11.83 -4.09
CA ALA A 392 28.23 11.06 -3.83
C ALA A 392 28.28 9.79 -4.68
N ALA A 393 29.44 9.49 -5.29
CA ALA A 393 29.64 8.27 -6.06
C ALA A 393 29.45 7.00 -5.19
N GLY A 394 29.85 7.07 -3.91
CA GLY A 394 29.60 6.02 -2.91
C GLY A 394 28.18 5.99 -2.32
N GLY A 395 27.29 6.89 -2.76
CA GLY A 395 25.97 7.13 -2.17
C GLY A 395 26.02 8.12 -1.02
N VAL A 396 25.13 9.11 -1.07
CA VAL A 396 24.84 10.03 0.03
C VAL A 396 24.21 9.24 1.17
N GLU A 397 24.70 9.46 2.38
CA GLU A 397 24.19 8.84 3.59
C GLU A 397 23.52 9.91 4.46
N PHE A 398 22.22 9.76 4.68
CA PHE A 398 21.43 10.55 5.62
C PHE A 398 21.15 9.68 6.86
N THR A 399 21.60 10.12 8.03
CA THR A 399 21.46 9.37 9.29
C THR A 399 20.82 10.23 10.37
N ARG A 400 20.01 9.60 11.20
CA ARG A 400 19.32 10.18 12.36
C ARG A 400 19.16 9.08 13.41
N PRO A 401 19.01 9.36 14.72
CA PRO A 401 18.65 8.34 15.70
C PRO A 401 17.45 7.49 15.24
N GLY A 402 17.66 6.18 15.12
CA GLY A 402 16.64 5.21 14.66
C GLY A 402 16.32 5.24 13.16
N SER A 403 17.03 6.00 12.33
CA SER A 403 16.76 6.06 10.87
C SER A 403 18.01 6.27 10.02
N ARG A 404 18.10 5.55 8.90
CA ARG A 404 19.16 5.70 7.89
C ARG A 404 18.56 5.66 6.49
N LEU A 405 19.08 6.48 5.60
CA LEU A 405 18.77 6.49 4.17
C LEU A 405 20.05 6.64 3.36
N ARG A 406 20.17 5.87 2.28
CA ARG A 406 21.29 5.92 1.35
C ARG A 406 20.80 6.02 -0.09
N ALA A 407 21.33 6.98 -0.86
CA ALA A 407 21.03 7.13 -2.29
C ALA A 407 22.14 7.91 -3.02
N PRO A 408 22.37 7.70 -4.33
CA PRO A 408 23.38 8.42 -5.11
C PRO A 408 23.21 9.95 -5.11
N LEU A 409 21.98 10.42 -5.27
CA LEU A 409 21.61 11.83 -5.33
C LEU A 409 20.40 12.08 -4.44
N VAL A 410 20.51 13.02 -3.50
CA VAL A 410 19.42 13.42 -2.61
C VAL A 410 19.20 14.92 -2.74
N SER A 411 17.96 15.32 -3.00
CA SER A 411 17.57 16.73 -3.12
C SER A 411 16.39 17.04 -2.19
N GLY A 412 16.34 18.26 -1.67
CA GLY A 412 15.29 18.73 -0.78
C GLY A 412 14.99 20.21 -0.99
N GLN A 413 13.71 20.52 -1.18
CA GLN A 413 13.18 21.88 -1.20
C GLN A 413 12.61 22.22 0.17
N TRP A 414 12.95 23.41 0.65
CA TRP A 414 12.62 23.88 1.99
C TRP A 414 11.84 25.19 1.91
N THR A 415 10.94 25.41 2.86
CA THR A 415 10.28 26.70 3.06
C THR A 415 10.30 27.11 4.51
N ASP A 416 10.21 28.41 4.77
CA ASP A 416 10.08 28.94 6.13
C ASP A 416 8.65 28.76 6.63
N GLY A 417 8.46 27.83 7.58
CA GLY A 417 7.20 27.62 8.27
C GLY A 417 7.11 28.36 9.62
N PRO A 418 5.92 28.43 10.23
CA PRO A 418 5.71 29.12 11.51
C PRO A 418 6.49 28.51 12.69
N ALA A 419 6.95 27.26 12.57
CA ALA A 419 7.76 26.55 13.58
C ALA A 419 9.23 26.35 13.14
N GLY A 420 9.65 26.95 12.02
CA GLY A 420 10.99 26.78 11.45
C GLY A 420 10.98 26.21 10.02
N PRO A 421 12.17 25.90 9.46
CA PRO A 421 12.30 25.38 8.10
C PRO A 421 11.62 24.03 7.94
N MET A 422 10.91 23.86 6.83
CA MET A 422 10.00 22.74 6.61
C MET A 422 10.23 22.14 5.22
N LEU A 423 10.31 20.81 5.15
CA LEU A 423 10.45 20.10 3.87
C LEU A 423 9.13 20.20 3.10
N THR A 424 9.18 20.74 1.89
CA THR A 424 8.05 20.72 0.96
C THR A 424 8.15 19.55 -0.01
N ARG A 425 9.36 19.27 -0.49
CA ARG A 425 9.63 18.18 -1.43
C ARG A 425 11.02 17.61 -1.21
N GLY A 426 11.14 16.30 -1.07
CA GLY A 426 12.40 15.56 -1.04
C GLY A 426 12.43 14.53 -2.16
N VAL A 427 13.57 14.36 -2.83
CA VAL A 427 13.75 13.35 -3.88
C VAL A 427 15.11 12.70 -3.72
N ALA A 428 15.14 11.38 -3.66
CA ALA A 428 16.33 10.56 -3.77
C ALA A 428 16.31 9.82 -5.11
N GLU A 429 17.28 10.11 -5.98
CA GLU A 429 17.39 9.52 -7.31
C GLU A 429 18.45 8.42 -7.37
N GLY A 430 18.19 7.42 -8.22
CA GLY A 430 19.00 6.21 -8.32
C GLY A 430 18.64 5.18 -7.27
N GLY A 431 19.25 4.00 -7.38
CA GLY A 431 19.00 2.89 -6.46
C GLY A 431 19.49 3.20 -5.06
N GLY A 432 18.61 3.02 -4.07
CA GLY A 432 18.87 3.38 -2.68
C GLY A 432 18.18 2.44 -1.70
N ASP A 433 18.54 2.61 -0.43
CA ASP A 433 18.00 1.84 0.69
C ASP A 433 17.69 2.75 1.88
N PHE A 434 16.71 2.36 2.68
CA PHE A 434 16.38 2.99 3.94
C PHE A 434 16.14 1.95 5.03
N ARG A 435 16.33 2.37 6.27
CA ARG A 435 15.97 1.60 7.46
C ARG A 435 15.45 2.56 8.54
N VAL A 436 14.27 2.27 9.07
CA VAL A 436 13.61 3.07 10.12
C VAL A 436 13.18 2.12 11.25
N GLU A 437 13.54 2.47 12.47
CA GLU A 437 13.06 1.79 13.68
C GLU A 437 11.68 2.33 14.07
N LEU A 438 10.74 1.42 14.33
CA LEU A 438 9.38 1.80 14.70
C LEU A 438 9.26 2.09 16.21
N PRO A 439 8.44 3.07 16.62
CA PRO A 439 8.18 3.33 18.03
C PRO A 439 7.33 2.19 18.64
N GLY A 440 7.66 1.76 19.86
CA GLY A 440 6.85 0.85 20.67
C GLY A 440 7.56 -0.42 21.14
N LYS A 441 8.41 -1.02 20.30
CA LYS A 441 9.16 -2.24 20.65
C LYS A 441 10.60 -2.17 20.14
N ALA A 442 11.56 -2.39 21.03
CA ALA A 442 12.97 -2.43 20.65
C ALA A 442 13.23 -3.56 19.66
N GLY A 443 13.82 -3.22 18.50
CA GLY A 443 14.14 -4.17 17.43
C GLY A 443 13.09 -4.28 16.32
N ASP A 444 11.96 -3.58 16.42
CA ASP A 444 11.01 -3.46 15.32
C ASP A 444 11.49 -2.43 14.29
N PHE A 445 11.57 -2.83 13.02
CA PHE A 445 12.06 -1.97 11.96
C PHE A 445 11.28 -2.16 10.66
N VAL A 446 11.34 -1.14 9.82
CA VAL A 446 10.99 -1.19 8.40
C VAL A 446 12.24 -0.85 7.62
N ALA A 447 12.68 -1.75 6.77
CA ALA A 447 13.73 -1.50 5.80
C ALA A 447 13.12 -1.54 4.40
N GLY A 448 13.64 -0.73 3.49
CA GLY A 448 13.19 -0.79 2.11
C GLY A 448 14.27 -0.38 1.14
N ALA A 449 14.15 -0.86 -0.09
CA ALA A 449 15.06 -0.57 -1.18
C ALA A 449 14.27 -0.24 -2.46
N TRP A 450 14.85 0.56 -3.33
CA TRP A 450 14.30 0.93 -4.63
C TRP A 450 15.44 1.05 -5.66
N ARG A 451 15.13 1.04 -6.96
CA ARG A 451 16.12 1.16 -8.04
C ARG A 451 16.07 2.48 -8.81
N GLN A 452 14.93 3.15 -8.89
CA GLN A 452 14.82 4.37 -9.70
C GLN A 452 14.74 5.64 -8.86
N ARG A 453 13.71 5.79 -8.02
CA ARG A 453 13.49 7.02 -7.26
C ARG A 453 12.68 6.76 -5.99
N LEU A 454 12.97 7.53 -4.95
CA LEU A 454 12.10 7.77 -3.80
C LEU A 454 11.78 9.28 -3.77
N SER A 455 10.52 9.65 -3.69
CA SER A 455 10.10 11.05 -3.54
C SER A 455 9.13 11.20 -2.38
N VAL A 456 9.27 12.28 -1.63
CA VAL A 456 8.39 12.69 -0.55
C VAL A 456 7.89 14.09 -0.87
N GLU A 457 6.58 14.26 -0.99
CA GLU A 457 5.97 15.55 -1.29
C GLU A 457 4.88 15.87 -0.26
N ARG A 458 4.82 17.12 0.15
CA ARG A 458 3.79 17.58 1.07
C ARG A 458 2.54 18.00 0.28
N GLU A 459 1.40 17.39 0.61
CA GLU A 459 0.09 17.70 0.05
C GLU A 459 -0.85 18.13 1.19
N GLY A 460 -1.00 19.45 1.40
CA GLY A 460 -1.78 19.98 2.52
C GLY A 460 -1.16 19.70 3.90
N ASP A 461 -1.82 18.85 4.71
CA ASP A 461 -1.33 18.37 6.02
C ASP A 461 -0.80 16.92 5.97
N GLU A 462 -0.74 16.33 4.78
CA GLU A 462 -0.26 14.96 4.55
C GLU A 462 1.07 14.97 3.78
N PHE A 463 1.82 13.88 3.92
CA PHE A 463 3.01 13.59 3.12
C PHE A 463 2.75 12.39 2.23
N VAL A 464 2.98 12.54 0.93
CA VAL A 464 2.91 11.48 -0.06
C VAL A 464 4.33 11.00 -0.33
N THR A 465 4.61 9.75 0.04
CA THR A 465 5.86 9.08 -0.27
C THR A 465 5.62 8.16 -1.47
N TRP A 466 6.44 8.25 -2.50
CA TRP A 466 6.41 7.39 -3.68
C TRP A 466 7.78 6.78 -3.93
N MET A 467 7.82 5.47 -4.11
CA MET A 467 9.00 4.69 -4.47
C MET A 467 8.75 3.99 -5.81
N SER A 468 9.77 3.98 -6.68
CA SER A 468 9.68 3.35 -8.00
C SER A 468 10.91 2.51 -8.37
N GLY A 469 10.64 1.46 -9.15
CA GLY A 469 11.60 0.54 -9.75
C GLY A 469 12.04 -0.54 -8.78
N ASP A 470 11.43 -1.73 -8.85
CA ASP A 470 11.81 -2.92 -8.08
C ASP A 470 11.90 -2.64 -6.56
N VAL A 471 10.79 -2.11 -6.03
CA VAL A 471 10.63 -1.74 -4.63
C VAL A 471 10.53 -2.99 -3.77
N HIS A 472 11.37 -3.05 -2.74
CA HIS A 472 11.33 -4.10 -1.73
C HIS A 472 11.19 -3.46 -0.36
N VAL A 473 10.27 -3.96 0.47
CA VAL A 473 10.07 -3.51 1.85
C VAL A 473 10.06 -4.72 2.77
N ASP A 474 10.98 -4.73 3.73
CA ASP A 474 11.12 -5.74 4.78
C ASP A 474 10.67 -5.17 6.12
N SER A 475 9.83 -5.92 6.82
CA SER A 475 9.32 -5.57 8.13
C SER A 475 9.14 -6.80 9.01
N SER A 476 8.84 -6.61 10.30
CA SER A 476 8.53 -7.71 11.22
C SER A 476 7.23 -8.45 10.89
N TRP A 477 6.32 -7.83 10.13
CA TRP A 477 5.03 -8.40 9.74
C TRP A 477 5.03 -9.00 8.33
N GLY A 478 6.10 -8.83 7.55
CA GLY A 478 6.25 -9.45 6.23
C GLY A 478 7.22 -8.71 5.31
N ASN A 479 7.42 -9.31 4.13
CA ASN A 479 8.13 -8.74 3.00
C ASN A 479 7.11 -8.35 1.90
N LEU A 480 7.36 -7.23 1.24
CA LEU A 480 6.59 -6.73 0.11
C LEU A 480 7.56 -6.39 -1.04
N ALA A 481 7.32 -6.96 -2.21
CA ALA A 481 8.01 -6.61 -3.46
C ALA A 481 7.00 -6.11 -4.50
N ALA A 482 7.35 -5.06 -5.26
CA ALA A 482 6.51 -4.47 -6.31
C ALA A 482 7.29 -3.53 -7.24
N ASP A 483 6.68 -3.05 -8.33
CA ASP A 483 7.29 -2.03 -9.20
C ASP A 483 7.21 -0.62 -8.58
N ASP A 484 6.05 -0.26 -8.04
CA ASP A 484 5.77 1.06 -7.48
C ASP A 484 5.00 0.99 -6.15
N LEU A 485 5.34 1.89 -5.22
CA LEU A 485 4.67 2.03 -3.92
C LEU A 485 4.39 3.50 -3.61
N TRP A 486 3.14 3.83 -3.30
CA TRP A 486 2.71 5.11 -2.76
C TRP A 486 2.19 4.94 -1.33
N LEU A 487 2.62 5.81 -0.43
CA LEU A 487 2.25 5.83 0.98
C LEU A 487 1.87 7.25 1.39
N TRP A 488 0.64 7.43 1.86
CA TRP A 488 0.13 8.69 2.41
C TRP A 488 0.26 8.66 3.93
N LEU A 489 1.02 9.59 4.47
CA LEU A 489 1.29 9.75 5.89
C LEU A 489 0.60 11.01 6.40
N GLY A 490 -0.18 10.92 7.47
CA GLY A 490 -0.81 12.07 8.13
C GLY A 490 -0.44 12.15 9.59
N ARG A 491 -0.65 13.30 10.23
CA ARG A 491 -0.39 13.47 11.67
C ARG A 491 -1.40 12.65 12.51
N LEU A 492 -0.93 11.94 13.54
CA LEU A 492 -1.78 11.43 14.61
C LEU A 492 -2.29 12.64 15.39
N ALA A 493 -3.59 12.66 15.66
CA ALA A 493 -4.19 13.61 16.56
C ALA A 493 -3.71 13.31 17.99
N SER A 494 -2.61 13.94 18.40
CA SER A 494 -2.17 13.91 19.80
C SER A 494 -3.21 14.66 20.66
N PRO A 495 -3.75 14.07 21.75
CA PRO A 495 -4.77 14.71 22.59
C PRO A 495 -4.21 15.81 23.52
N SER A 496 -2.93 16.16 23.41
CA SER A 496 -2.28 17.18 24.25
C SER A 496 -2.19 18.53 23.53
N PRO A 497 -2.70 19.63 24.11
CA PRO A 497 -2.67 20.96 23.52
C PRO A 497 -1.29 21.66 23.58
N ALA A 498 -0.24 20.97 24.04
CA ALA A 498 1.13 21.49 24.07
C ALA A 498 2.10 20.49 23.43
N PRO A 499 2.69 20.78 22.25
CA PRO A 499 3.74 19.96 21.70
C PRO A 499 5.05 20.17 22.50
N PRO A 500 5.76 19.12 22.94
CA PRO A 500 7.14 19.28 23.38
C PRO A 500 7.99 19.73 22.17
N PRO A 501 8.86 20.73 22.31
CA PRO A 501 9.61 21.35 21.20
C PRO A 501 10.72 20.47 20.60
N THR A 502 10.67 19.14 20.75
CA THR A 502 11.81 18.25 20.44
C THR A 502 11.42 16.92 19.77
N ALA A 503 10.15 16.70 19.41
CA ALA A 503 9.75 15.55 18.60
C ALA A 503 9.85 15.90 17.11
N LEU A 504 10.96 15.54 16.46
CA LEU A 504 11.40 16.10 15.17
C LEU A 504 11.04 15.23 13.95
N LEU A 505 10.25 14.18 14.12
CA LEU A 505 9.38 13.66 13.08
C LEU A 505 7.98 13.74 13.71
N PRO A 506 6.97 14.28 13.02
CA PRO A 506 5.64 14.30 13.56
C PRO A 506 5.26 12.86 13.90
N ASP A 507 4.41 12.71 14.92
CA ASP A 507 3.47 11.62 15.06
C ASP A 507 2.82 11.30 13.68
N LEU A 508 3.50 10.63 12.75
CA LEU A 508 3.00 10.36 11.39
C LEU A 508 2.54 8.92 11.35
N ALA A 509 1.26 8.72 11.05
CA ALA A 509 0.69 7.41 10.81
C ALA A 509 0.34 7.26 9.34
N PRO A 510 0.50 6.04 8.80
CA PRO A 510 -0.01 5.76 7.47
C PRO A 510 -1.54 5.90 7.49
N LYS A 511 -2.08 6.51 6.44
CA LYS A 511 -3.52 6.65 6.20
C LYS A 511 -3.97 5.85 4.99
N ARG A 512 -3.14 5.84 3.94
CA ARG A 512 -3.40 5.11 2.71
C ARG A 512 -2.10 4.54 2.14
N MET A 513 -2.20 3.39 1.50
CA MET A 513 -1.12 2.76 0.74
C MET A 513 -1.67 2.28 -0.60
N LEU A 514 -0.89 2.44 -1.67
CA LEU A 514 -1.16 1.89 -2.99
C LEU A 514 0.14 1.26 -3.50
N VAL A 515 0.08 0.02 -3.94
CA VAL A 515 1.23 -0.71 -4.48
C VAL A 515 0.82 -1.28 -5.84
N ARG A 516 1.68 -1.16 -6.85
CA ARG A 516 1.38 -1.59 -8.22
C ARG A 516 2.57 -2.28 -8.88
N GLY A 517 2.24 -3.16 -9.83
CA GLY A 517 3.20 -3.88 -10.67
C GLY A 517 3.78 -5.07 -9.92
N GLU A 518 3.37 -6.27 -10.35
CA GLU A 518 3.77 -7.59 -9.81
C GLU A 518 3.97 -7.60 -8.29
N VAL A 519 2.91 -7.28 -7.54
CA VAL A 519 2.95 -7.18 -6.07
C VAL A 519 3.03 -8.57 -5.44
N ALA A 520 4.15 -8.88 -4.81
CA ALA A 520 4.36 -10.08 -4.01
C ALA A 520 4.45 -9.70 -2.53
N LEU A 521 3.42 -10.02 -1.76
CA LEU A 521 3.40 -9.91 -0.31
C LEU A 521 3.65 -11.29 0.30
N ARG A 522 4.56 -11.37 1.27
CA ARG A 522 4.88 -12.58 2.03
C ARG A 522 4.81 -12.27 3.51
N SER A 523 3.93 -12.96 4.23
CA SER A 523 3.72 -12.75 5.66
C SER A 523 3.59 -14.09 6.40
N PRO A 524 3.68 -14.13 7.73
CA PRO A 524 3.59 -15.38 8.49
C PRO A 524 2.29 -16.17 8.31
N ARG A 525 1.20 -15.54 7.84
CA ARG A 525 -0.11 -16.18 7.65
C ARG A 525 -0.65 -16.12 6.21
N LEU A 526 -0.05 -15.28 5.35
CA LEU A 526 -0.59 -14.98 4.03
C LEU A 526 0.55 -14.70 3.06
N ASP A 527 0.55 -15.42 1.94
CA ASP A 527 1.29 -15.07 0.74
C ASP A 527 0.29 -14.56 -0.30
N ALA A 528 0.50 -13.35 -0.83
CA ALA A 528 -0.36 -12.78 -1.85
C ALA A 528 0.44 -12.36 -3.09
N ASP A 529 -0.02 -12.79 -4.25
CA ASP A 529 0.49 -12.41 -5.57
C ASP A 529 -0.62 -11.65 -6.33
N VAL A 530 -0.50 -10.33 -6.42
CA VAL A 530 -1.52 -9.44 -7.02
C VAL A 530 -0.89 -8.39 -7.93
N PHE A 531 -1.68 -7.75 -8.80
CA PHE A 531 -1.18 -6.65 -9.64
C PHE A 531 -1.25 -5.29 -8.95
N GLU A 532 -2.24 -5.11 -8.07
CA GLU A 532 -2.46 -3.88 -7.31
C GLU A 532 -2.91 -4.18 -5.88
N LEU A 533 -2.30 -3.53 -4.90
CA LEU A 533 -2.68 -3.60 -3.48
C LEU A 533 -3.04 -2.20 -2.97
N GLN A 534 -4.22 -2.06 -2.38
CA GLN A 534 -4.71 -0.81 -1.79
C GLN A 534 -4.97 -1.03 -0.29
N GLY A 535 -4.34 -0.23 0.56
CA GLY A 535 -4.51 -0.27 2.01
C GLY A 535 -5.08 1.03 2.54
N TRP A 536 -6.09 0.95 3.41
CA TRP A 536 -6.59 2.07 4.20
C TRP A 536 -6.36 1.79 5.66
N PHE A 537 -5.79 2.76 6.36
CA PHE A 537 -5.48 2.66 7.77
C PHE A 537 -6.43 3.55 8.56
N VAL A 538 -7.24 2.93 9.41
CA VAL A 538 -8.26 3.60 10.20
C VAL A 538 -7.94 3.49 11.69
N PRO A 539 -8.36 4.46 12.53
CA PRO A 539 -8.30 4.28 13.98
C PRO A 539 -9.17 3.07 14.39
N PRO A 540 -8.80 2.34 15.45
CA PRO A 540 -9.59 1.22 15.93
C PRO A 540 -10.98 1.73 16.34
N PRO A 541 -12.04 0.93 16.13
CA PRO A 541 -13.37 1.30 16.58
C PRO A 541 -13.32 1.58 18.10
N PRO A 542 -13.99 2.64 18.59
CA PRO A 542 -13.99 2.95 20.01
C PRO A 542 -14.50 1.72 20.76
N SER A 543 -13.67 1.21 21.68
CA SER A 543 -14.10 0.13 22.56
C SER A 543 -15.35 0.62 23.30
N PRO A 544 -16.46 -0.16 23.37
CA PRO A 544 -17.59 0.24 24.17
C PRO A 544 -17.09 0.50 25.60
N PRO A 545 -17.57 1.57 26.27
CA PRO A 545 -17.12 1.86 27.62
C PRO A 545 -17.34 0.61 28.45
N VAL A 546 -16.27 0.09 29.05
CA VAL A 546 -16.36 -0.87 30.14
C VAL A 546 -17.00 -0.11 31.28
N GLY A 547 -18.34 -0.06 31.25
CA GLY A 547 -19.13 0.38 32.37
C GLY A 547 -18.78 -0.55 33.52
N GLY A 548 -18.18 0.01 34.56
CA GLY A 548 -18.05 -0.66 35.84
C GLY A 548 -19.44 -0.93 36.39
N SER A 549 -20.03 -2.07 36.02
CA SER A 549 -21.08 -2.72 36.79
C SER A 549 -20.41 -3.77 37.66
N GLN A 550 -19.94 -3.28 38.80
CA GLN A 550 -19.73 -4.09 39.98
C GLN A 550 -21.13 -4.51 40.46
N GLU A 551 -21.63 -5.67 40.01
CA GLU A 551 -22.84 -6.25 40.59
C GLU A 551 -22.82 -7.78 40.62
N SER A 552 -22.78 -8.27 41.87
CA SER A 552 -23.29 -9.55 42.37
C SER A 552 -22.69 -10.85 41.84
N SER A 553 -21.75 -11.36 42.64
CA SER A 553 -21.53 -12.79 42.83
C SER A 553 -22.81 -13.49 43.31
N GLY A 554 -23.50 -14.18 42.40
CA GLY A 554 -24.44 -15.25 42.73
C GLY A 554 -23.71 -16.61 42.75
N PRO A 555 -23.90 -17.46 43.77
CA PRO A 555 -23.18 -18.72 43.88
C PRO A 555 -23.88 -19.80 43.06
N GLY A 556 -23.17 -20.39 42.08
CA GLY A 556 -23.70 -21.56 41.36
C GLY A 556 -23.13 -21.85 39.98
N SER A 557 -21.81 -21.99 39.85
CA SER A 557 -21.18 -22.72 38.73
C SER A 557 -20.01 -23.55 39.27
N PRO A 558 -19.86 -24.83 38.86
CA PRO A 558 -18.87 -25.74 39.41
C PRO A 558 -17.44 -25.33 39.01
N PRO A 559 -16.41 -25.68 39.81
CA PRO A 559 -15.06 -25.21 39.60
C PRO A 559 -14.47 -25.85 38.34
N ALA A 560 -14.05 -25.01 37.38
CA ALA A 560 -13.10 -25.42 36.36
C ALA A 560 -11.80 -25.79 37.08
N ALA A 561 -11.49 -27.09 37.06
CA ALA A 561 -10.24 -27.62 37.56
C ALA A 561 -9.07 -26.93 36.85
N ASN A 562 -8.18 -26.36 37.66
CA ASN A 562 -6.86 -25.90 37.24
C ASN A 562 -6.10 -27.07 36.59
N LEU A 563 -6.10 -27.14 35.27
CA LEU A 563 -5.04 -27.80 34.53
C LEU A 563 -4.03 -26.73 34.13
N ARG A 564 -2.94 -26.68 34.90
CA ARG A 564 -1.67 -26.13 34.45
C ARG A 564 -1.35 -26.74 33.09
N ALA A 565 -1.56 -25.98 32.02
CA ALA A 565 -0.94 -26.28 30.75
C ALA A 565 0.55 -25.98 30.88
N SER A 566 1.36 -27.04 30.87
CA SER A 566 2.75 -26.98 30.41
C SER A 566 2.82 -26.25 29.05
N PRO A 567 3.93 -25.61 28.68
CA PRO A 567 3.99 -24.77 27.49
C PRO A 567 3.71 -25.62 26.27
N ALA A 568 2.52 -25.46 25.70
CA ALA A 568 2.13 -26.11 24.46
C ALA A 568 3.03 -25.56 23.36
N GLU A 569 3.69 -26.48 22.66
CA GLU A 569 4.23 -26.26 21.32
C GLU A 569 3.25 -25.38 20.53
N THR A 570 3.79 -24.33 19.92
CA THR A 570 3.10 -23.42 19.01
C THR A 570 2.19 -24.23 18.08
N ALA A 571 0.88 -24.20 18.32
CA ALA A 571 -0.08 -24.82 17.42
C ALA A 571 0.15 -24.25 16.01
N ALA A 572 0.35 -25.13 15.03
CA ALA A 572 0.56 -24.74 13.64
C ALA A 572 -0.63 -23.88 13.19
N GLN A 573 -0.37 -22.62 12.85
CA GLN A 573 -1.38 -21.68 12.38
C GLN A 573 -1.59 -21.90 10.88
N SER A 574 -2.83 -21.75 10.39
CA SER A 574 -3.12 -21.83 8.96
C SER A 574 -2.33 -20.78 8.18
N HIS A 575 -1.76 -21.17 7.05
CA HIS A 575 -1.12 -20.28 6.09
C HIS A 575 -1.86 -20.36 4.75
N TYR A 576 -2.12 -19.20 4.16
CA TYR A 576 -2.92 -19.08 2.94
C TYR A 576 -2.10 -18.50 1.81
N LYS A 577 -2.21 -19.10 0.62
CA LYS A 577 -1.72 -18.53 -0.62
C LYS A 577 -2.86 -17.93 -1.42
N THR A 578 -2.66 -16.70 -1.87
CA THR A 578 -3.69 -15.87 -2.45
C THR A 578 -3.21 -15.25 -3.76
N SER A 579 -4.04 -15.29 -4.79
CA SER A 579 -3.76 -14.64 -6.08
C SER A 579 -4.99 -13.94 -6.62
N GLY A 580 -4.80 -12.79 -7.28
CA GLY A 580 -5.87 -12.03 -7.92
C GLY A 580 -5.32 -10.81 -8.67
N ARG A 581 -6.20 -9.94 -9.18
CA ARG A 581 -5.79 -8.70 -9.86
C ARG A 581 -5.62 -7.54 -8.87
N ILE A 582 -6.62 -7.29 -8.03
CA ILE A 582 -6.60 -6.20 -7.04
C ILE A 582 -6.90 -6.76 -5.65
N LEU A 583 -6.12 -6.37 -4.65
CA LEU A 583 -6.42 -6.60 -3.23
C LEU A 583 -6.62 -5.27 -2.52
N ARG A 584 -7.73 -5.15 -1.78
CA ARG A 584 -8.08 -3.99 -0.96
C ARG A 584 -8.20 -4.41 0.48
N ALA A 585 -7.54 -3.70 1.39
CA ALA A 585 -7.58 -4.01 2.81
C ALA A 585 -7.84 -2.74 3.62
N GLU A 586 -8.76 -2.84 4.57
CA GLU A 586 -8.94 -1.85 5.63
C GLU A 586 -8.36 -2.41 6.93
N ILE A 587 -7.41 -1.66 7.50
CA ILE A 587 -6.62 -2.08 8.65
C ILE A 587 -6.83 -1.06 9.78
N ALA A 588 -7.31 -1.53 10.92
CA ALA A 588 -7.38 -0.75 12.14
C ALA A 588 -6.01 -0.76 12.86
N LEU A 589 -5.40 0.42 13.04
CA LEU A 589 -4.12 0.58 13.71
C LEU A 589 -4.30 0.96 15.19
N ALA A 590 -4.19 0.00 16.11
CA ALA A 590 -4.06 0.28 17.55
C ALA A 590 -2.57 0.40 17.95
N PRO A 591 -2.23 1.08 19.06
CA PRO A 591 -0.83 1.35 19.47
C PRO A 591 0.09 0.12 19.59
N ALA A 592 -0.48 -1.09 19.68
CA ALA A 592 0.27 -2.34 19.81
C ALA A 592 -0.17 -3.45 18.85
N THR A 593 -1.24 -3.25 18.05
CA THR A 593 -1.81 -4.30 17.19
C THR A 593 -2.48 -3.70 15.95
N ALA A 594 -2.17 -4.26 14.78
CA ALA A 594 -2.96 -4.05 13.57
C ALA A 594 -4.04 -5.12 13.46
N ILE A 595 -5.29 -4.72 13.21
CA ILE A 595 -6.43 -5.62 13.06
C ILE A 595 -6.99 -5.45 11.64
N LEU A 596 -7.21 -6.55 10.93
CA LEU A 596 -7.87 -6.52 9.62
C LEU A 596 -9.39 -6.35 9.83
N ASN A 597 -9.95 -5.24 9.37
CA ASN A 597 -11.38 -4.95 9.46
C ASN A 597 -12.14 -5.54 8.26
N ALA A 598 -11.65 -5.23 7.06
CA ALA A 598 -12.25 -5.65 5.81
C ALA A 598 -11.18 -5.97 4.78
N VAL A 599 -11.46 -6.94 3.93
CA VAL A 599 -10.64 -7.28 2.77
C VAL A 599 -11.53 -7.56 1.58
N SER A 600 -11.20 -7.00 0.42
CA SER A 600 -11.83 -7.37 -0.84
C SER A 600 -10.79 -7.65 -1.91
N MET A 601 -11.11 -8.58 -2.80
CA MET A 601 -10.26 -9.01 -3.88
C MET A 601 -11.05 -9.11 -5.18
N ASP A 602 -10.43 -8.69 -6.28
CA ASP A 602 -11.02 -8.71 -7.62
C ASP A 602 -10.11 -9.40 -8.66
N GLY A 603 -10.75 -10.05 -9.63
CA GLY A 603 -10.16 -10.61 -10.85
C GLY A 603 -9.54 -11.99 -10.63
N ASN A 604 -10.26 -13.05 -11.00
CA ASN A 604 -9.86 -14.45 -10.90
C ASN A 604 -9.16 -14.76 -9.56
N VAL A 605 -9.86 -14.45 -8.47
CA VAL A 605 -9.42 -14.66 -7.08
C VAL A 605 -9.27 -16.15 -6.82
N ARG A 606 -8.11 -16.53 -6.29
CA ARG A 606 -7.83 -17.89 -5.79
C ARG A 606 -7.17 -17.79 -4.43
N ILE A 607 -7.75 -18.45 -3.45
CA ILE A 607 -7.20 -18.55 -2.10
C ILE A 607 -7.11 -20.05 -1.78
N GLU A 608 -5.95 -20.52 -1.37
CA GLU A 608 -5.68 -21.91 -0.99
C GLU A 608 -5.01 -21.94 0.38
N GLU A 609 -5.42 -22.88 1.23
CA GLU A 609 -4.79 -23.18 2.52
C GLU A 609 -3.66 -24.19 2.30
N ASP A 610 -2.42 -23.72 2.39
CA ASP A 610 -1.21 -24.50 2.07
C ASP A 610 -0.73 -25.29 3.29
N VAL A 611 -0.86 -24.69 4.48
CA VAL A 611 -0.56 -25.32 5.78
C VAL A 611 -1.85 -25.45 6.57
N THR A 612 -2.27 -26.68 6.85
CA THR A 612 -3.42 -26.95 7.71
C THR A 612 -2.97 -27.16 9.17
N PRO A 613 -3.78 -26.74 10.15
CA PRO A 613 -3.46 -26.89 11.58
C PRO A 613 -3.48 -28.36 12.03
N SER A 614 -4.09 -29.25 11.25
CA SER A 614 -4.02 -30.71 11.42
C SER A 614 -3.97 -31.39 10.05
N PRO A 615 -3.06 -32.38 9.84
CA PRO A 615 -2.92 -33.09 8.56
C PRO A 615 -4.14 -33.95 8.20
N GLN A 616 -5.11 -34.11 9.12
CA GLN A 616 -6.36 -34.83 8.88
C GLN A 616 -7.45 -33.94 8.25
N LEU A 617 -7.29 -32.61 8.27
CA LEU A 617 -8.26 -31.68 7.70
C LEU A 617 -7.93 -31.41 6.22
N LEU A 618 -8.93 -31.55 5.35
CA LEU A 618 -8.80 -31.14 3.94
C LEU A 618 -8.62 -29.61 3.85
N PRO A 619 -7.71 -29.11 3.00
CA PRO A 619 -7.41 -27.69 2.87
C PRO A 619 -8.62 -26.92 2.33
N VAL A 620 -8.74 -25.66 2.76
CA VAL A 620 -9.75 -24.73 2.23
C VAL A 620 -9.28 -24.11 0.92
N ARG A 621 -10.16 -24.06 -0.08
CA ARG A 621 -9.96 -23.45 -1.38
C ARG A 621 -11.15 -22.56 -1.73
N LEU A 622 -10.87 -21.33 -2.11
CA LEU A 622 -11.85 -20.36 -2.58
C LEU A 622 -11.48 -19.94 -4.00
N ARG A 623 -12.48 -19.90 -4.89
CA ARG A 623 -12.35 -19.38 -6.26
C ARG A 623 -13.52 -18.47 -6.59
N GLY A 624 -13.25 -17.36 -7.27
CA GLY A 624 -14.28 -16.41 -7.71
C GLY A 624 -13.70 -15.28 -8.54
N GLU A 625 -14.55 -14.39 -9.02
CA GLU A 625 -14.15 -13.13 -9.66
C GLU A 625 -14.06 -11.98 -8.66
N HIS A 626 -14.90 -12.00 -7.62
CA HIS A 626 -14.86 -11.02 -6.52
C HIS A 626 -15.08 -11.74 -5.19
N VAL A 627 -14.27 -11.41 -4.19
CA VAL A 627 -14.40 -11.93 -2.82
C VAL A 627 -14.29 -10.75 -1.86
N GLU A 628 -15.25 -10.60 -0.97
CA GLU A 628 -15.30 -9.53 0.04
C GLU A 628 -15.58 -10.14 1.41
N LEU A 629 -14.74 -9.80 2.39
CA LEU A 629 -14.91 -10.12 3.79
C LEU A 629 -14.96 -8.83 4.60
N THR A 630 -15.96 -8.68 5.45
CA THR A 630 -16.09 -7.56 6.39
C THR A 630 -16.22 -8.06 7.82
N ASP A 631 -15.77 -7.26 8.79
CA ASP A 631 -15.71 -7.60 10.22
C ASP A 631 -14.94 -8.91 10.50
N VAL A 632 -13.75 -9.06 9.87
CA VAL A 632 -12.98 -10.32 9.85
C VAL A 632 -12.68 -10.86 11.26
N SER A 633 -12.40 -9.96 12.20
CA SER A 633 -12.06 -10.31 13.58
C SER A 633 -13.23 -10.17 14.56
N GLY A 634 -14.39 -9.69 14.10
CA GLY A 634 -15.55 -9.41 14.93
C GLY A 634 -16.67 -10.45 14.83
N PRO A 635 -17.77 -10.23 15.58
CA PRO A 635 -18.90 -11.15 15.62
C PRO A 635 -19.82 -11.06 14.39
N PHE A 636 -19.71 -10.01 13.57
CA PHE A 636 -20.57 -9.75 12.41
C PHE A 636 -19.90 -10.07 11.06
N LEU A 637 -18.92 -10.99 11.07
CA LEU A 637 -18.24 -11.47 9.87
C LEU A 637 -19.23 -11.75 8.73
N THR A 638 -19.04 -11.04 7.62
CA THR A 638 -19.79 -11.26 6.38
C THR A 638 -18.81 -11.59 5.27
N LEU A 639 -19.11 -12.66 4.52
CA LEU A 639 -18.38 -13.07 3.32
C LEU A 639 -19.33 -13.02 2.13
N SER A 640 -18.92 -12.32 1.07
CA SER A 640 -19.61 -12.26 -0.21
C SER A 640 -18.65 -12.71 -1.30
N MET A 641 -19.06 -13.68 -2.12
CA MET A 641 -18.26 -14.17 -3.25
C MET A 641 -19.12 -14.16 -4.50
N THR A 642 -18.58 -13.66 -5.62
CA THR A 642 -19.22 -13.77 -6.94
C THR A 642 -18.26 -14.32 -7.97
N GLY A 643 -18.78 -14.97 -9.01
CA GLY A 643 -17.97 -15.55 -10.08
C GLY A 643 -18.80 -16.34 -11.08
N GLY A 644 -18.18 -16.78 -12.17
CA GLY A 644 -18.83 -17.62 -13.19
C GLY A 644 -18.24 -19.03 -13.30
N PRO A 645 -18.21 -19.87 -12.25
CA PRO A 645 -18.86 -19.77 -10.94
C PRO A 645 -17.91 -19.40 -9.79
N ALA A 646 -18.45 -18.86 -8.69
CA ALA A 646 -17.75 -18.88 -7.41
C ALA A 646 -17.79 -20.30 -6.80
N ALA A 647 -16.71 -20.73 -6.18
CA ALA A 647 -16.58 -22.04 -5.56
C ALA A 647 -15.85 -21.95 -4.21
N LEU A 648 -16.40 -22.66 -3.23
CA LEU A 648 -15.85 -22.85 -1.90
C LEU A 648 -15.72 -24.35 -1.67
N GLU A 649 -14.49 -24.82 -1.46
CA GLU A 649 -14.19 -26.21 -1.14
C GLU A 649 -13.36 -26.25 0.14
N GLY A 650 -13.63 -27.20 1.04
CA GLY A 650 -12.82 -27.34 2.24
C GLY A 650 -13.50 -28.22 3.26
N ARG A 651 -12.70 -28.89 4.09
CA ARG A 651 -13.20 -29.72 5.19
C ARG A 651 -14.25 -30.78 4.75
N GLY A 652 -14.14 -31.29 3.52
CA GLY A 652 -15.04 -32.29 2.94
C GLY A 652 -16.34 -31.73 2.34
N PHE A 653 -16.57 -30.42 2.43
CA PHE A 653 -17.70 -29.71 1.85
C PHE A 653 -17.30 -28.98 0.56
N GLY A 654 -18.17 -28.98 -0.44
CA GLY A 654 -18.03 -28.19 -1.65
C GLY A 654 -19.32 -27.44 -1.97
N LEU A 655 -19.20 -26.15 -2.31
CA LEU A 655 -20.31 -25.27 -2.68
C LEU A 655 -19.91 -24.46 -3.89
N SER A 656 -20.79 -24.35 -4.88
CA SER A 656 -20.60 -23.52 -6.05
C SER A 656 -21.86 -22.77 -6.44
N GLY A 657 -21.69 -21.59 -7.03
CA GLY A 657 -22.78 -20.77 -7.53
C GLY A 657 -22.31 -19.42 -8.03
N ASN A 658 -23.21 -18.63 -8.61
CA ASN A 658 -22.84 -17.32 -9.15
C ASN A 658 -22.56 -16.28 -8.05
N GLN A 659 -23.31 -16.35 -6.96
CA GLN A 659 -23.14 -15.51 -5.78
C GLN A 659 -23.35 -16.34 -4.52
N ILE A 660 -22.33 -16.39 -3.66
CA ILE A 660 -22.34 -17.06 -2.36
C ILE A 660 -22.24 -15.97 -1.29
N PHE A 661 -23.16 -15.99 -0.33
CA PHE A 661 -23.20 -15.04 0.78
C PHE A 661 -23.21 -15.79 2.11
N PHE A 662 -22.40 -15.34 3.05
CA PHE A 662 -22.31 -15.91 4.39
C PHE A 662 -22.29 -14.79 5.43
N GLU A 663 -23.14 -14.88 6.45
CA GLU A 663 -23.26 -13.92 7.54
C GLU A 663 -23.24 -14.66 8.88
N ARG A 664 -22.18 -14.46 9.67
CA ARG A 664 -21.95 -15.18 10.93
C ARG A 664 -23.00 -14.87 11.99
N SER A 665 -23.42 -13.60 12.10
CA SER A 665 -24.35 -13.12 13.14
C SER A 665 -25.75 -13.74 13.00
N ARG A 666 -26.20 -13.98 11.77
CA ARG A 666 -27.47 -14.64 11.45
C ARG A 666 -27.33 -16.14 11.22
N ASN A 667 -26.10 -16.65 11.22
CA ASN A 667 -25.77 -18.02 10.87
C ASN A 667 -26.34 -18.41 9.49
N LEU A 668 -26.33 -17.46 8.56
CA LEU A 668 -26.95 -17.56 7.24
C LEU A 668 -25.89 -17.83 6.19
N LEU A 669 -26.08 -18.89 5.40
CA LEU A 669 -25.36 -19.17 4.16
C LEU A 669 -26.38 -19.20 3.03
N SER A 670 -26.15 -18.47 1.95
CA SER A 670 -27.04 -18.49 0.79
C SER A 670 -26.27 -18.49 -0.53
N VAL A 671 -26.88 -19.11 -1.54
CA VAL A 671 -26.41 -19.11 -2.91
C VAL A 671 -27.53 -18.61 -3.80
N ALA A 672 -27.28 -17.54 -4.55
CA ALA A 672 -28.24 -16.98 -5.49
C ALA A 672 -27.97 -17.46 -6.92
N GLY A 673 -29.03 -17.89 -7.60
CA GLY A 673 -28.98 -18.44 -8.95
C GLY A 673 -28.57 -19.93 -9.00
N PRO A 674 -28.23 -20.40 -10.21
CA PRO A 674 -27.79 -21.78 -10.41
C PRO A 674 -26.53 -22.09 -9.60
N GLY A 675 -26.49 -23.28 -9.02
CA GLY A 675 -25.40 -23.68 -8.14
C GLY A 675 -25.38 -25.18 -7.85
N GLY A 676 -24.37 -25.59 -7.09
CA GLY A 676 -24.19 -26.97 -6.69
C GLY A 676 -23.59 -27.10 -5.30
N MET A 677 -23.88 -28.23 -4.66
CA MET A 677 -23.33 -28.59 -3.36
C MET A 677 -22.87 -30.04 -3.40
N ARG A 678 -21.68 -30.29 -2.84
CA ARG A 678 -21.09 -31.62 -2.68
C ARG A 678 -20.82 -31.88 -1.21
N LEU A 679 -21.40 -32.96 -0.70
CA LEU A 679 -21.27 -33.40 0.69
C LEU A 679 -20.73 -34.83 0.75
N PRO A 680 -19.95 -35.18 1.78
CA PRO A 680 -19.52 -36.56 1.98
C PRO A 680 -20.72 -37.37 2.49
N ARG A 681 -20.93 -38.59 1.97
CA ARG A 681 -22.01 -39.46 2.45
C ARG A 681 -21.74 -39.88 3.89
N THR A 682 -22.77 -39.88 4.72
CA THR A 682 -22.68 -40.13 6.16
C THR A 682 -23.10 -41.55 6.57
N ASP A 683 -23.37 -42.43 5.61
CA ASP A 683 -24.00 -43.73 5.86
C ASP A 683 -22.98 -44.84 6.13
N GLY A 684 -23.07 -45.48 7.31
CA GLY A 684 -22.56 -46.83 7.64
C GLY A 684 -21.03 -47.05 7.64
N ALA A 685 -20.47 -47.42 8.79
CA ALA A 685 -19.03 -47.67 9.02
C ALA A 685 -18.40 -48.87 8.26
N THR A 686 -19.04 -49.41 7.22
CA THR A 686 -18.55 -50.55 6.44
C THR A 686 -18.98 -50.44 4.98
N SER A 687 -18.40 -49.50 4.24
CA SER A 687 -18.30 -49.61 2.78
C SER A 687 -17.10 -48.78 2.32
N ALA A 688 -16.10 -49.44 1.72
CA ALA A 688 -14.85 -48.85 1.27
C ALA A 688 -14.98 -47.90 0.06
N ALA A 689 -16.21 -47.52 -0.33
CA ALA A 689 -16.48 -46.51 -1.34
C ALA A 689 -17.02 -45.24 -0.66
N ALA A 690 -16.15 -44.26 -0.42
CA ALA A 690 -16.53 -42.92 -0.02
C ALA A 690 -17.35 -42.25 -1.13
N GLY A 691 -18.68 -42.46 -1.11
CA GLY A 691 -19.60 -41.79 -2.03
C GLY A 691 -19.82 -40.33 -1.63
N PHE A 692 -20.04 -39.47 -2.62
CA PHE A 692 -20.48 -38.09 -2.42
C PHE A 692 -21.99 -37.99 -2.68
N PHE A 693 -22.63 -37.04 -2.00
CA PHE A 693 -23.95 -36.54 -2.34
C PHE A 693 -23.77 -35.24 -3.14
N ASP A 694 -24.15 -35.28 -4.41
CA ASP A 694 -24.13 -34.11 -5.29
C ASP A 694 -25.55 -33.56 -5.42
N LEU A 695 -25.73 -32.27 -5.15
CA LEU A 695 -26.99 -31.55 -5.29
C LEU A 695 -26.79 -30.38 -6.24
N VAL A 696 -27.66 -30.22 -7.24
CA VAL A 696 -27.63 -29.12 -8.22
C VAL A 696 -29.00 -28.46 -8.28
N TRP A 697 -29.03 -27.13 -8.46
CA TRP A 697 -30.25 -26.33 -8.56
C TRP A 697 -30.09 -25.16 -9.54
N ASP A 698 -31.22 -24.55 -9.92
CA ASP A 698 -31.30 -23.47 -10.90
C ASP A 698 -31.65 -22.09 -10.30
N GLU A 699 -32.35 -22.02 -9.14
CA GLU A 699 -32.78 -20.73 -8.56
C GLU A 699 -31.96 -20.28 -7.33
N GLY A 700 -31.77 -21.14 -6.33
CA GLY A 700 -30.94 -20.79 -5.18
C GLY A 700 -31.04 -21.72 -3.98
N MET A 701 -30.17 -21.50 -3.00
CA MET A 701 -30.07 -22.24 -1.75
C MET A 701 -29.92 -21.28 -0.55
N SER A 702 -30.49 -21.65 0.60
CA SER A 702 -30.29 -20.95 1.87
C SER A 702 -30.17 -21.93 3.03
N PHE A 703 -29.32 -21.61 4.00
CA PHE A 703 -29.11 -22.36 5.21
C PHE A 703 -28.96 -21.42 6.41
N ASP A 704 -29.76 -21.61 7.45
CA ASP A 704 -29.79 -20.77 8.66
C ASP A 704 -29.17 -21.44 9.92
N GLY A 705 -28.46 -22.55 9.72
CA GLY A 705 -27.95 -23.40 10.78
C GLY A 705 -28.81 -24.61 11.10
N ARG A 706 -30.10 -24.59 10.75
CA ARG A 706 -31.03 -25.67 11.05
C ARG A 706 -31.83 -26.14 9.84
N ILE A 707 -32.19 -25.23 8.94
CA ILE A 707 -33.01 -25.53 7.77
C ILE A 707 -32.18 -25.23 6.53
N VAL A 708 -32.03 -26.23 5.67
CA VAL A 708 -31.51 -26.09 4.31
C VAL A 708 -32.70 -26.02 3.37
N SER A 709 -32.85 -24.93 2.63
CA SER A 709 -33.90 -24.74 1.61
C SER A 709 -33.26 -24.54 0.25
N VAL A 710 -33.62 -25.38 -0.72
CA VAL A 710 -33.09 -25.37 -2.09
C VAL A 710 -34.24 -25.27 -3.08
N ARG A 711 -34.14 -24.39 -4.07
CA ARG A 711 -35.20 -24.08 -5.04
C ARG A 711 -34.69 -24.06 -6.48
N GLY A 712 -35.59 -24.40 -7.40
CA GLY A 712 -35.37 -24.38 -8.85
C GLY A 712 -34.78 -25.69 -9.34
N ASN A 713 -35.61 -26.56 -9.94
CA ASN A 713 -35.23 -27.84 -10.57
C ASN A 713 -34.11 -28.59 -9.84
N VAL A 714 -34.33 -28.83 -8.55
CA VAL A 714 -33.37 -29.49 -7.66
C VAL A 714 -33.15 -30.91 -8.14
N ARG A 715 -31.88 -31.28 -8.37
CA ARG A 715 -31.44 -32.61 -8.77
C ARG A 715 -30.39 -33.09 -7.78
N GLY A 716 -30.72 -34.12 -7.01
CA GLY A 716 -29.81 -34.79 -6.09
C GLY A 716 -29.36 -36.14 -6.66
N ASN A 717 -28.08 -36.43 -6.58
CA ASN A 717 -27.47 -37.67 -7.02
C ASN A 717 -26.65 -38.28 -5.87
N SER A 718 -27.04 -39.47 -5.45
CA SER A 718 -26.32 -40.27 -4.45
C SER A 718 -26.37 -41.74 -4.86
N PRO A 719 -25.54 -42.18 -5.82
CA PRO A 719 -25.62 -43.54 -6.34
C PRO A 719 -25.74 -44.59 -5.21
N PRO A 720 -26.77 -45.46 -5.24
CA PRO A 720 -27.68 -45.76 -6.35
C PRO A 720 -28.94 -44.87 -6.54
N GLN A 721 -29.09 -43.80 -5.78
CA GLN A 721 -30.33 -43.01 -5.69
C GLN A 721 -30.24 -41.68 -6.44
N ARG A 722 -31.37 -41.27 -7.00
CA ARG A 722 -31.55 -39.95 -7.61
C ARG A 722 -32.88 -39.34 -7.19
N ILE A 723 -32.86 -38.04 -6.93
CA ILE A 723 -34.06 -37.25 -6.62
C ILE A 723 -34.13 -36.06 -7.58
N SER A 724 -35.32 -35.78 -8.09
CA SER A 724 -35.63 -34.52 -8.75
C SER A 724 -36.91 -33.91 -8.21
N ALA A 725 -36.90 -32.62 -7.90
CA ALA A 725 -38.05 -31.87 -7.42
C ALA A 725 -37.93 -30.38 -7.78
N ARG A 726 -39.01 -29.60 -7.65
CA ARG A 726 -38.93 -28.14 -7.81
C ARG A 726 -38.25 -27.47 -6.62
N SER A 727 -38.49 -27.95 -5.41
CA SER A 727 -37.86 -27.46 -4.18
C SER A 727 -37.68 -28.57 -3.15
N VAL A 728 -36.64 -28.44 -2.33
CA VAL A 728 -36.31 -29.37 -1.24
C VAL A 728 -35.98 -28.56 0.01
N GLU A 729 -36.60 -28.92 1.13
CA GLU A 729 -36.31 -28.38 2.44
C GLU A 729 -35.91 -29.51 3.38
N ALA A 730 -34.76 -29.37 4.03
CA ALA A 730 -34.18 -30.35 4.95
C ALA A 730 -33.94 -29.68 6.30
N ARG A 731 -34.50 -30.25 7.37
CA ARG A 731 -34.36 -29.76 8.74
C ARG A 731 -33.40 -30.63 9.51
N LEU A 732 -32.37 -30.04 10.10
CA LEU A 732 -31.41 -30.69 10.96
C LEU A 732 -31.94 -30.82 12.40
N ARG A 733 -31.44 -31.85 13.09
CA ARG A 733 -31.75 -32.13 14.49
C ARG A 733 -31.12 -31.11 15.43
N GLU A 734 -29.86 -30.78 15.17
CA GLU A 734 -29.05 -29.83 15.93
C GLU A 734 -28.75 -28.59 15.08
N THR A 735 -28.62 -27.44 15.74
CA THR A 735 -28.21 -26.21 15.07
C THR A 735 -26.70 -26.23 14.86
N ILE A 736 -26.26 -26.11 13.61
CA ILE A 736 -24.85 -25.99 13.27
C ILE A 736 -24.49 -24.50 13.24
N PHE A 737 -23.53 -24.10 14.07
CA PHE A 737 -22.98 -22.75 14.04
C PHE A 737 -21.80 -22.70 13.08
N LEU A 738 -21.96 -21.99 11.96
CA LEU A 738 -20.96 -21.85 10.91
C LEU A 738 -19.68 -21.12 11.37
N GLY A 739 -19.70 -20.48 12.54
CA GLY A 739 -18.55 -19.82 13.15
C GLY A 739 -17.57 -20.73 13.93
N SER A 740 -17.82 -22.04 13.97
CA SER A 740 -17.00 -23.04 14.70
C SER A 740 -16.72 -24.26 13.83
N LEU A 741 -16.09 -24.02 12.67
CA LEU A 741 -15.83 -25.03 11.63
C LEU A 741 -14.71 -26.04 11.97
N ASP A 742 -13.98 -25.86 13.08
CA ASP A 742 -12.86 -26.74 13.46
C ASP A 742 -13.30 -28.16 13.86
N ALA A 743 -14.57 -28.33 14.22
CA ALA A 743 -15.18 -29.63 14.50
C ALA A 743 -16.65 -29.61 14.04
N MET A 744 -16.90 -29.74 12.73
CA MET A 744 -18.28 -29.91 12.25
C MET A 744 -18.86 -31.21 12.81
N PRO A 745 -19.93 -31.16 13.65
CA PRO A 745 -20.63 -32.36 14.05
C PRO A 745 -21.24 -33.00 12.80
N LYS A 746 -21.27 -34.33 12.75
CA LYS A 746 -21.88 -35.07 11.64
C LYS A 746 -23.38 -34.71 11.60
N PRO A 747 -23.86 -33.97 10.58
CA PRO A 747 -25.22 -33.45 10.58
C PRO A 747 -26.24 -34.60 10.59
N GLN A 748 -27.21 -34.55 11.50
CA GLN A 748 -28.33 -35.49 11.56
C GLN A 748 -29.59 -34.81 11.02
N LEU A 749 -30.24 -35.45 10.06
CA LEU A 749 -31.51 -34.97 9.48
C LEU A 749 -32.67 -35.34 10.41
N ALA A 750 -33.55 -34.37 10.69
CA ALA A 750 -34.78 -34.54 11.47
C ALA A 750 -36.00 -34.71 10.55
N SER A 751 -36.09 -33.92 9.49
CA SER A 751 -37.14 -34.05 8.48
C SER A 751 -36.67 -33.59 7.10
N LEU A 752 -37.33 -34.10 6.06
CA LEU A 752 -37.10 -33.76 4.66
C LEU A 752 -38.45 -33.56 3.98
N SER A 753 -38.60 -32.47 3.25
CA SER A 753 -39.75 -32.25 2.38
C SER A 753 -39.30 -31.87 0.98
N ALA A 754 -39.92 -32.46 -0.03
CA ALA A 754 -39.70 -32.10 -1.43
C ALA A 754 -41.04 -31.77 -2.09
N ASP A 755 -41.09 -30.73 -2.90
CA ASP A 755 -42.31 -30.21 -3.51
C ASP A 755 -42.12 -29.94 -5.01
N GLY A 756 -43.17 -30.19 -5.78
CA GLY A 756 -43.26 -29.92 -7.21
C GLY A 756 -42.69 -31.05 -8.06
N ASN A 757 -43.57 -31.95 -8.50
CA ASN A 757 -43.28 -33.10 -9.37
C ASN A 757 -42.05 -33.90 -8.90
N VAL A 758 -42.09 -34.32 -7.63
CA VAL A 758 -41.06 -35.12 -7.01
C VAL A 758 -40.96 -36.45 -7.73
N ARG A 759 -39.76 -36.78 -8.20
CA ARG A 759 -39.42 -38.09 -8.77
C ARG A 759 -38.22 -38.64 -8.02
N LEU A 760 -38.42 -39.77 -7.36
CA LEU A 760 -37.40 -40.52 -6.66
C LEU A 760 -37.08 -41.77 -7.47
N GLU A 761 -35.79 -42.00 -7.73
CA GLU A 761 -35.30 -43.17 -8.44
C GLU A 761 -34.30 -43.92 -7.56
N ASN A 762 -34.39 -45.24 -7.55
CA ASN A 762 -33.45 -46.12 -6.88
C ASN A 762 -33.08 -47.27 -7.83
N GLU A 763 -31.79 -47.44 -8.09
CA GLU A 763 -31.26 -48.43 -9.02
C GLU A 763 -30.48 -49.53 -8.29
N GLY A 764 -30.97 -50.78 -8.36
CA GLY A 764 -30.20 -51.93 -7.90
C GLY A 764 -29.39 -52.53 -9.04
N SER A 765 -28.11 -52.80 -8.77
CA SER A 765 -27.19 -53.42 -9.73
C SER A 765 -26.35 -54.51 -9.06
N ASP A 766 -26.00 -55.56 -9.80
CA ASP A 766 -25.07 -56.62 -9.41
C ASP A 766 -23.89 -56.72 -10.41
N GLU A 767 -23.05 -57.75 -10.30
CA GLU A 767 -21.90 -57.97 -11.20
C GLU A 767 -22.30 -58.18 -12.68
N GLN A 768 -23.57 -58.46 -12.97
CA GLN A 768 -24.10 -58.79 -14.29
C GLN A 768 -24.92 -57.63 -14.91
N GLY A 769 -25.22 -56.57 -14.15
CA GLY A 769 -25.88 -55.36 -14.64
C GLY A 769 -26.98 -54.86 -13.70
N ARG A 770 -27.95 -54.13 -14.25
CA ARG A 770 -29.11 -53.62 -13.49
C ARG A 770 -30.05 -54.77 -13.13
N THR A 771 -30.38 -54.90 -11.84
CA THR A 771 -31.28 -55.92 -11.29
C THR A 771 -32.61 -55.37 -10.79
N ALA A 772 -32.66 -54.07 -10.50
CA ALA A 772 -33.84 -53.40 -9.95
C ALA A 772 -33.89 -51.92 -10.35
N LEU A 773 -35.10 -51.40 -10.60
CA LEU A 773 -35.37 -49.98 -10.77
C LEU A 773 -36.70 -49.63 -10.10
N ASP A 774 -36.65 -48.75 -9.10
CA ASP A 774 -37.82 -48.18 -8.47
C ASP A 774 -37.94 -46.71 -8.82
N ILE A 775 -39.12 -46.30 -9.26
CA ILE A 775 -39.46 -44.92 -9.56
C ILE A 775 -40.73 -44.56 -8.81
N LEU A 776 -40.68 -43.51 -8.01
CA LEU A 776 -41.81 -42.97 -7.28
C LEU A 776 -42.04 -41.52 -7.71
N GLU A 777 -43.20 -41.25 -8.30
CA GLU A 777 -43.62 -39.93 -8.79
C GLU A 777 -44.76 -39.39 -7.92
N LEU A 778 -44.52 -38.25 -7.29
CA LEU A 778 -45.40 -37.62 -6.30
C LEU A 778 -45.48 -36.10 -6.53
N PRO A 779 -46.59 -35.44 -6.20
CA PRO A 779 -46.68 -33.99 -6.25
C PRO A 779 -45.79 -33.32 -5.18
N ARG A 780 -45.73 -33.91 -3.98
CA ARG A 780 -44.93 -33.47 -2.82
C ARG A 780 -44.72 -34.68 -1.90
N VAL A 781 -43.61 -34.74 -1.17
CA VAL A 781 -43.38 -35.74 -0.12
C VAL A 781 -42.86 -35.08 1.14
N GLU A 782 -43.33 -35.54 2.29
CA GLU A 782 -42.82 -35.19 3.61
C GLU A 782 -42.33 -36.46 4.31
N LEU A 783 -41.11 -36.40 4.83
CA LEU A 783 -40.43 -37.49 5.52
C LEU A 783 -39.96 -36.99 6.89
N ASP A 784 -40.42 -37.64 7.94
CA ASP A 784 -39.91 -37.47 9.30
C ASP A 784 -38.87 -38.55 9.58
N MET A 785 -37.62 -38.15 9.78
CA MET A 785 -36.51 -39.07 10.01
C MET A 785 -36.50 -39.62 11.45
N LEU A 786 -37.23 -39.03 12.39
CA LEU A 786 -37.33 -39.53 13.76
C LEU A 786 -38.38 -40.65 13.85
N SER A 787 -39.57 -40.41 13.33
CA SER A 787 -40.68 -41.38 13.36
C SER A 787 -40.66 -42.36 12.19
N GLY A 788 -39.99 -42.01 11.09
CA GLY A 788 -40.03 -42.72 9.82
C GLY A 788 -41.27 -42.41 8.98
N ALA A 789 -42.20 -41.57 9.45
CA ALA A 789 -43.43 -41.30 8.72
C ALA A 789 -43.17 -40.67 7.34
N ILE A 790 -43.88 -41.17 6.33
CA ILE A 790 -43.88 -40.67 4.95
C ILE A 790 -45.30 -40.24 4.62
N GLU A 791 -45.48 -39.01 4.15
CA GLU A 791 -46.77 -38.50 3.72
C GLU A 791 -46.65 -37.78 2.37
N SER A 792 -47.63 -38.02 1.49
CA SER A 792 -47.75 -37.35 0.19
C SER A 792 -49.22 -37.24 -0.20
N PRO A 793 -49.69 -36.09 -0.68
CA PRO A 793 -50.97 -36.02 -1.40
C PRO A 793 -50.86 -36.76 -2.75
N GLY A 794 -52.00 -37.18 -3.30
CA GLY A 794 -52.12 -37.72 -4.65
C GLY A 794 -52.48 -36.64 -5.68
N PRO A 795 -52.56 -37.02 -6.97
CA PRO A 795 -52.31 -38.36 -7.51
C PRO A 795 -50.82 -38.70 -7.57
N GLY A 796 -50.47 -39.99 -7.52
CA GLY A 796 -49.09 -40.46 -7.62
C GLY A 796 -48.94 -41.80 -8.32
N LEU A 797 -47.70 -42.14 -8.67
CA LEU A 797 -47.33 -43.36 -9.40
C LEU A 797 -46.08 -44.00 -8.79
N LEU A 798 -46.19 -45.26 -8.42
CA LEU A 798 -45.07 -46.11 -8.05
C LEU A 798 -44.82 -47.13 -9.17
N ARG A 799 -43.57 -47.25 -9.60
CA ARG A 799 -43.10 -48.19 -10.61
C ARG A 799 -41.93 -48.98 -10.07
N THR A 800 -42.03 -50.29 -10.15
CA THR A 800 -40.99 -51.20 -9.70
C THR A 800 -40.73 -52.18 -10.83
N LEU A 801 -39.49 -52.22 -11.30
CA LEU A 801 -39.00 -53.15 -12.33
C LEU A 801 -37.91 -54.03 -11.73
N ARG A 802 -37.93 -55.33 -12.05
CA ARG A 802 -37.03 -56.36 -11.48
C ARG A 802 -36.70 -57.46 -12.49
N THR A 803 -35.51 -58.05 -12.38
CA THR A 803 -35.21 -59.32 -13.08
C THR A 803 -35.82 -60.52 -12.35
N PRO A 804 -36.12 -61.64 -13.03
CA PRO A 804 -36.70 -62.83 -12.40
C PRO A 804 -35.82 -63.48 -11.31
N SER A 805 -34.51 -63.25 -11.35
CA SER A 805 -33.52 -63.77 -10.37
C SER A 805 -33.37 -62.86 -9.14
N ALA A 806 -33.76 -61.59 -9.25
CA ALA A 806 -33.68 -60.61 -8.17
C ALA A 806 -34.97 -60.65 -7.31
N LEU A 807 -34.98 -61.53 -6.31
CA LEU A 807 -36.04 -61.59 -5.28
C LEU A 807 -36.06 -60.29 -4.42
N PRO A 808 -37.20 -59.94 -3.77
CA PRO A 808 -37.63 -58.53 -3.58
C PRO A 808 -36.70 -57.62 -2.76
N GLY A 809 -35.81 -56.88 -3.43
CA GLY A 809 -35.16 -55.69 -2.86
C GLY A 809 -36.17 -54.54 -2.63
N SER A 810 -35.90 -53.73 -1.58
CA SER A 810 -36.71 -52.60 -1.07
C SER A 810 -37.59 -51.91 -2.12
N MET A 811 -38.91 -51.84 -1.92
CA MET A 811 -39.83 -51.05 -2.75
C MET A 811 -39.74 -49.54 -2.49
N LEU A 812 -39.13 -49.16 -1.37
CA LEU A 812 -38.91 -47.77 -1.02
C LEU A 812 -37.52 -47.33 -1.52
N PRO A 813 -37.41 -46.18 -2.20
CA PRO A 813 -36.13 -45.49 -2.34
C PRO A 813 -35.73 -44.93 -0.96
N ILE A 814 -35.10 -45.77 -0.12
CA ILE A 814 -34.73 -45.44 1.27
C ILE A 814 -33.35 -44.79 1.30
N PRO A 815 -33.20 -43.53 1.75
CA PRO A 815 -31.89 -42.94 2.01
C PRO A 815 -31.08 -43.81 3.00
N GLY A 816 -29.89 -44.26 2.61
CA GLY A 816 -28.95 -44.97 3.50
C GLY A 816 -29.18 -46.48 3.70
N GLY A 817 -30.14 -47.10 3.02
CA GLY A 817 -30.39 -48.54 3.08
C GLY A 817 -29.48 -49.37 2.17
N SER A 818 -28.16 -49.37 2.41
CA SER A 818 -27.29 -50.33 1.71
C SER A 818 -27.63 -51.76 2.16
N GLY A 819 -28.20 -52.55 1.25
CA GLY A 819 -28.27 -54.00 1.41
C GLY A 819 -26.87 -54.58 1.32
N GLY A 820 -26.17 -54.64 2.45
CA GLY A 820 -24.90 -55.36 2.54
C GLY A 820 -25.13 -56.87 2.39
N PRO A 821 -24.19 -57.61 1.77
CA PRO A 821 -24.28 -59.06 1.67
C PRO A 821 -24.13 -59.66 3.07
N VAL A 822 -25.12 -60.45 3.50
CA VAL A 822 -24.98 -61.26 4.72
C VAL A 822 -24.01 -62.41 4.40
N ALA A 823 -22.75 -62.23 4.79
CA ALA A 823 -21.77 -63.31 4.81
C ALA A 823 -22.16 -64.30 5.92
N GLY A 824 -22.66 -65.46 5.52
CA GLY A 824 -22.98 -66.58 6.39
C GLY A 824 -23.03 -67.85 5.55
N ALA A 825 -21.88 -68.48 5.38
CA ALA A 825 -21.75 -69.75 4.68
C ALA A 825 -22.62 -70.82 5.34
N ALA A 826 -23.53 -71.39 4.56
CA ALA A 826 -24.09 -72.72 4.78
C ALA A 826 -24.04 -73.45 3.44
N GLU A 827 -23.34 -74.58 3.42
CA GLU A 827 -23.16 -75.46 2.27
C GLU A 827 -24.50 -75.80 1.60
N PRO A 828 -24.58 -75.77 0.25
CA PRO A 828 -25.75 -76.27 -0.44
C PRO A 828 -25.75 -77.81 -0.42
N ALA A 829 -26.75 -78.39 0.23
CA ALA A 829 -27.11 -79.79 0.03
C ALA A 829 -27.59 -80.01 -1.43
N PRO A 830 -27.30 -81.15 -2.07
CA PRO A 830 -27.63 -81.39 -3.46
C PRO A 830 -29.13 -81.67 -3.61
N SER A 831 -29.79 -80.95 -4.51
CA SER A 831 -31.14 -81.28 -5.00
C SER A 831 -31.05 -81.91 -6.40
N PRO A 832 -31.96 -82.85 -6.74
CA PRO A 832 -31.79 -83.77 -7.86
C PRO A 832 -32.04 -83.11 -9.22
N ALA A 833 -31.39 -83.68 -10.23
CA ALA A 833 -31.45 -83.29 -11.62
C ALA A 833 -32.85 -83.45 -12.24
N ALA A 834 -33.34 -82.37 -12.83
CA ALA A 834 -34.19 -82.31 -14.01
C ALA A 834 -33.82 -80.99 -14.70
N GLY A 835 -33.15 -80.93 -15.84
CA GLY A 835 -33.53 -81.54 -17.10
C GLY A 835 -34.13 -80.44 -17.99
N GLY A 836 -33.26 -79.65 -18.65
CA GLY A 836 -33.67 -78.62 -19.61
C GLY A 836 -32.81 -77.35 -19.56
N ALA A 837 -31.56 -77.44 -20.04
CA ALA A 837 -30.72 -76.27 -20.27
C ALA A 837 -31.26 -75.46 -21.46
N ALA A 838 -31.74 -74.25 -21.20
CA ALA A 838 -31.86 -73.20 -22.21
C ALA A 838 -30.52 -72.47 -22.31
N SER A 839 -30.07 -72.22 -23.54
CA SER A 839 -28.76 -71.63 -23.87
C SER A 839 -28.58 -70.21 -23.30
N PRO A 840 -27.34 -69.75 -23.02
CA PRO A 840 -27.07 -68.51 -22.28
C PRO A 840 -27.02 -67.21 -23.12
N ASP A 841 -27.55 -67.17 -24.34
CA ASP A 841 -27.43 -66.02 -25.26
C ASP A 841 -28.80 -65.50 -25.77
N ASP A 842 -29.66 -65.04 -24.87
CA ASP A 842 -30.83 -64.21 -25.23
C ASP A 842 -30.90 -62.97 -24.31
N PRO A 843 -30.69 -61.74 -24.83
CA PRO A 843 -30.75 -60.50 -24.04
C PRO A 843 -32.19 -60.11 -23.61
N SER A 844 -33.18 -60.99 -23.83
CA SER A 844 -34.60 -60.79 -23.51
C SER A 844 -35.10 -61.69 -22.36
N ALA A 845 -34.31 -61.85 -21.30
CA ALA A 845 -34.85 -62.31 -20.01
C ALA A 845 -35.84 -61.24 -19.49
N GLY A 846 -37.13 -61.43 -19.78
CA GLY A 846 -38.19 -60.45 -19.53
C GLY A 846 -38.19 -59.88 -18.12
N VAL A 847 -38.23 -58.56 -18.00
CA VAL A 847 -38.30 -57.83 -16.73
C VAL A 847 -39.73 -57.97 -16.19
N THR A 848 -39.91 -58.19 -14.89
CA THR A 848 -41.23 -58.11 -14.27
C THR A 848 -41.44 -56.70 -13.74
N ALA A 849 -42.62 -56.15 -14.00
CA ALA A 849 -42.94 -54.79 -13.58
C ALA A 849 -44.26 -54.70 -12.81
N LEU A 850 -44.25 -53.85 -11.79
CA LEU A 850 -45.37 -53.49 -10.93
C LEU A 850 -45.60 -51.98 -11.04
N PHE A 851 -46.82 -51.60 -11.40
CA PHE A 851 -47.27 -50.22 -11.50
C PHE A 851 -48.41 -50.01 -10.53
N VAL A 852 -48.30 -49.04 -9.62
CA VAL A 852 -49.36 -48.67 -8.67
C VAL A 852 -49.69 -47.19 -8.86
N ARG A 853 -50.90 -46.91 -9.34
CA ARG A 853 -51.45 -45.56 -9.47
C ARG A 853 -52.48 -45.31 -8.38
N PHE A 854 -52.44 -44.16 -7.74
CA PHE A 854 -53.40 -43.77 -6.71
C PHE A 854 -53.78 -42.29 -6.84
N HIS A 855 -54.95 -41.92 -6.32
CA HIS A 855 -55.52 -40.59 -6.55
C HIS A 855 -55.55 -39.69 -5.29
N HIS A 856 -55.68 -40.25 -4.08
CA HIS A 856 -55.91 -39.42 -2.89
C HIS A 856 -54.64 -39.09 -2.11
N ALA A 857 -53.90 -40.10 -1.63
CA ALA A 857 -52.70 -39.90 -0.81
C ALA A 857 -51.84 -41.17 -0.77
N LEU A 858 -50.57 -40.98 -0.42
CA LEU A 858 -49.66 -42.04 0.02
C LEU A 858 -49.25 -41.75 1.46
N ARG A 859 -49.35 -42.76 2.31
CA ARG A 859 -48.84 -42.75 3.68
C ARG A 859 -47.86 -43.90 3.84
N GLY A 860 -46.90 -43.80 4.73
CA GLY A 860 -45.99 -44.91 4.97
C GLY A 860 -45.11 -44.68 6.17
N ASN A 861 -44.31 -45.69 6.46
CA ASN A 861 -43.26 -45.59 7.46
C ASN A 861 -41.99 -46.27 6.96
N LEU A 862 -40.91 -45.48 6.87
CA LEU A 862 -39.59 -45.87 6.40
C LEU A 862 -38.97 -46.97 7.27
N TRP A 863 -39.09 -46.84 8.59
CA TRP A 863 -38.53 -47.80 9.54
C TRP A 863 -39.30 -49.11 9.56
N GLN A 864 -40.61 -49.06 9.32
CA GLN A 864 -41.46 -50.25 9.18
C GLN A 864 -41.47 -50.83 7.76
N ARG A 865 -40.90 -50.12 6.78
CA ARG A 865 -40.87 -50.49 5.36
C ARG A 865 -42.26 -50.80 4.80
N GLU A 866 -43.20 -49.91 5.11
CA GLU A 866 -44.61 -50.01 4.73
C GLU A 866 -45.07 -48.75 4.02
N ILE A 867 -45.85 -48.91 2.95
CA ILE A 867 -46.57 -47.82 2.28
C ILE A 867 -48.02 -48.20 2.04
N THR A 868 -48.91 -47.24 2.14
CA THR A 868 -50.34 -47.34 1.92
C THR A 868 -50.76 -46.28 0.91
N CYS A 869 -51.17 -46.73 -0.26
CA CYS A 869 -51.76 -45.91 -1.31
C CYS A 869 -53.27 -45.82 -1.10
N LEU A 870 -53.83 -44.62 -1.17
CA LEU A 870 -55.23 -44.33 -0.86
C LEU A 870 -55.96 -43.70 -2.04
N GLY A 871 -57.23 -44.07 -2.18
CA GLY A 871 -58.20 -43.45 -3.07
C GLY A 871 -58.03 -43.89 -4.52
N ARG A 872 -58.91 -44.80 -4.97
CA ARG A 872 -58.93 -45.37 -6.34
C ARG A 872 -57.55 -45.84 -6.77
N VAL A 873 -57.08 -46.90 -6.13
CA VAL A 873 -55.78 -47.50 -6.45
C VAL A 873 -55.95 -48.50 -7.58
N ALA A 874 -55.15 -48.34 -8.63
CA ALA A 874 -55.07 -49.26 -9.75
C ALA A 874 -53.64 -49.84 -9.81
N VAL A 875 -53.54 -51.15 -9.80
CA VAL A 875 -52.31 -51.92 -9.83
C VAL A 875 -52.25 -52.70 -11.14
N THR A 876 -51.12 -52.63 -11.83
CA THR A 876 -50.86 -53.45 -13.02
C THR A 876 -49.55 -54.19 -12.81
N TYR A 877 -49.59 -55.50 -12.92
CA TYR A 877 -48.46 -56.39 -12.70
C TYR A 877 -48.30 -57.32 -13.90
N GLY A 878 -47.08 -57.48 -14.41
CA GLY A 878 -46.82 -58.37 -15.54
C GLY A 878 -45.40 -58.28 -16.11
N SER A 879 -45.19 -58.99 -17.22
CA SER A 879 -43.95 -58.94 -17.98
C SER A 879 -43.81 -57.61 -18.76
N ALA A 880 -42.60 -57.05 -18.74
CA ALA A 880 -42.23 -55.82 -19.44
C ALA A 880 -41.17 -56.12 -20.53
N PRO A 881 -41.21 -55.38 -21.66
CA PRO A 881 -40.28 -55.60 -22.77
C PRO A 881 -38.87 -55.07 -22.50
N SER A 882 -38.72 -54.07 -21.63
CA SER A 882 -37.44 -53.44 -21.30
C SER A 882 -37.51 -52.67 -19.97
N TRP A 883 -36.36 -52.20 -19.48
CA TRP A 883 -36.24 -51.34 -18.30
C TRP A 883 -36.83 -49.93 -18.48
N GLU A 884 -37.10 -49.51 -19.71
CA GLU A 884 -37.57 -48.16 -20.05
C GLU A 884 -39.10 -48.08 -20.19
N VAL A 885 -39.82 -49.17 -19.87
CA VAL A 885 -41.29 -49.21 -20.01
C VAL A 885 -41.95 -48.16 -19.11
N THR A 886 -42.72 -47.25 -19.70
CA THR A 886 -43.45 -46.19 -18.99
C THR A 886 -44.87 -46.56 -18.63
N GLU A 887 -45.48 -47.53 -19.33
CA GLU A 887 -46.83 -48.03 -19.08
C GLU A 887 -46.96 -49.50 -19.50
N LEU A 888 -47.79 -50.26 -18.79
CA LEU A 888 -48.15 -51.63 -19.13
C LEU A 888 -49.52 -51.68 -19.84
N PRO A 889 -49.78 -52.66 -20.73
CA PRO A 889 -51.09 -52.84 -21.35
C PRO A 889 -52.22 -52.96 -20.33
N SER A 890 -53.37 -52.34 -20.61
CA SER A 890 -54.58 -52.43 -19.79
C SER A 890 -55.39 -53.72 -20.01
N ASP A 891 -54.91 -54.61 -20.88
CA ASP A 891 -55.53 -55.91 -21.14
C ASP A 891 -54.71 -57.01 -20.44
N PRO A 892 -55.29 -57.74 -19.47
CA PRO A 892 -54.62 -58.84 -18.77
C PRO A 892 -53.98 -59.88 -19.70
N ALA A 893 -54.57 -60.15 -20.87
CA ALA A 893 -54.04 -61.13 -21.84
C ALA A 893 -52.65 -60.73 -22.39
N ARG A 894 -52.32 -59.44 -22.36
CA ARG A 894 -51.06 -58.87 -22.87
C ARG A 894 -49.99 -58.69 -21.80
N LEU A 895 -50.28 -59.01 -20.53
CA LEU A 895 -49.38 -58.89 -19.39
C LEU A 895 -48.55 -60.16 -19.10
N GLY A 896 -48.78 -61.23 -19.86
CA GLY A 896 -48.13 -62.53 -19.69
C GLY A 896 -48.90 -63.49 -18.76
N PRO A 897 -48.42 -64.73 -18.56
CA PRO A 897 -49.16 -65.79 -17.85
C PRO A 897 -49.49 -65.47 -16.39
N SER A 898 -48.66 -64.65 -15.74
CA SER A 898 -48.83 -64.20 -14.35
C SER A 898 -49.32 -62.75 -14.27
N GLY A 899 -49.77 -62.18 -15.39
CA GLY A 899 -50.24 -60.81 -15.48
C GLY A 899 -51.54 -60.59 -14.73
N MET A 900 -51.65 -59.47 -14.03
CA MET A 900 -52.81 -59.11 -13.23
C MET A 900 -53.06 -57.60 -13.22
N ILE A 901 -54.34 -57.22 -13.28
CA ILE A 901 -54.81 -55.87 -12.98
C ILE A 901 -55.64 -55.95 -11.70
N LEU A 902 -55.34 -55.09 -10.72
CA LEU A 902 -56.05 -55.04 -9.45
C LEU A 902 -56.52 -53.61 -9.16
N GLU A 903 -57.81 -53.45 -8.87
CA GLU A 903 -58.41 -52.18 -8.46
C GLU A 903 -58.93 -52.29 -7.02
N CYS A 904 -58.67 -51.26 -6.20
CA CYS A 904 -59.14 -51.18 -4.81
C CYS A 904 -59.24 -49.74 -4.30
N ARG A 905 -59.78 -49.56 -3.09
CA ARG A 905 -59.79 -48.24 -2.42
C ARG A 905 -58.49 -47.92 -1.72
N GLU A 906 -57.85 -48.94 -1.15
CA GLU A 906 -56.62 -48.83 -0.38
C GLU A 906 -55.72 -50.02 -0.70
N LEU A 907 -54.44 -49.75 -0.96
CA LEU A 907 -53.43 -50.78 -1.16
C LEU A 907 -52.28 -50.50 -0.19
N THR A 908 -52.05 -51.44 0.71
CA THR A 908 -50.90 -51.44 1.60
C THR A 908 -49.85 -52.43 1.09
N ALA A 909 -48.62 -51.97 0.97
CA ALA A 909 -47.48 -52.79 0.63
C ALA A 909 -46.47 -52.79 1.76
N ARG A 910 -46.08 -53.99 2.21
CA ARG A 910 -45.10 -54.18 3.28
C ARG A 910 -43.97 -55.08 2.81
N GLN A 911 -42.77 -54.77 3.27
CA GLN A 911 -41.62 -55.65 3.09
C GLN A 911 -41.32 -56.40 4.40
N ILE A 912 -41.47 -57.72 4.39
CA ILE A 912 -41.26 -58.59 5.56
C ILE A 912 -40.12 -59.57 5.24
N PRO A 913 -39.17 -59.82 6.15
CA PRO A 913 -38.20 -60.88 5.96
C PRO A 913 -38.89 -62.25 5.99
N ASP A 914 -38.66 -63.07 4.98
CA ASP A 914 -39.13 -64.46 4.92
C ASP A 914 -38.50 -65.25 6.08
N PRO A 915 -39.30 -65.87 6.97
CA PRO A 915 -38.77 -66.62 8.11
C PRO A 915 -37.94 -67.85 7.73
N ALA A 916 -38.09 -68.40 6.51
CA ALA A 916 -37.34 -69.58 6.05
C ALA A 916 -36.01 -69.23 5.36
N THR A 917 -35.98 -68.13 4.59
CA THR A 917 -34.81 -67.75 3.78
C THR A 917 -34.11 -66.48 4.27
N GLY A 918 -34.72 -65.74 5.21
CA GLY A 918 -34.29 -64.42 5.66
C GLY A 918 -34.41 -63.32 4.60
N ARG A 919 -34.90 -63.65 3.40
CA ARG A 919 -34.95 -62.73 2.27
C ARG A 919 -36.14 -61.78 2.40
N PRO A 920 -35.99 -60.50 2.08
CA PRO A 920 -37.14 -59.60 2.04
C PRO A 920 -38.17 -60.08 1.02
N GLN A 921 -39.42 -60.21 1.46
CA GLN A 921 -40.56 -60.60 0.64
C GLN A 921 -41.56 -59.45 0.58
N LEU A 922 -42.18 -59.28 -0.58
CA LEU A 922 -43.26 -58.32 -0.77
C LEU A 922 -44.60 -58.95 -0.41
N GLU A 923 -45.38 -58.25 0.41
CA GLU A 923 -46.79 -58.53 0.64
C GLU A 923 -47.63 -57.31 0.25
N LEU A 924 -48.65 -57.54 -0.58
CA LEU A 924 -49.63 -56.53 -0.95
C LEU A 924 -50.97 -56.87 -0.32
N GLU A 925 -51.60 -55.90 0.32
CA GLU A 925 -52.89 -56.00 0.97
C GLU A 925 -53.81 -54.93 0.39
N ALA A 926 -54.83 -55.36 -0.37
CA ALA A 926 -55.83 -54.51 -0.97
C ALA A 926 -57.13 -54.54 -0.17
N VAL A 927 -57.74 -53.38 0.08
CA VAL A 927 -58.96 -53.23 0.87
C VAL A 927 -59.96 -52.32 0.17
N GLY A 928 -61.23 -52.71 0.25
CA GLY A 928 -62.39 -51.95 -0.23
C GLY A 928 -62.64 -52.13 -1.73
N ASN A 929 -63.72 -52.84 -2.06
CA ASN A 929 -64.18 -53.11 -3.43
C ASN A 929 -63.06 -53.67 -4.33
N VAL A 930 -62.34 -54.68 -3.85
CA VAL A 930 -61.21 -55.24 -4.56
C VAL A 930 -61.70 -56.02 -5.77
N THR A 931 -61.19 -55.67 -6.96
CA THR A 931 -61.37 -56.45 -8.19
C THR A 931 -60.00 -56.80 -8.73
N ALA A 932 -59.71 -58.09 -8.93
CA ALA A 932 -58.46 -58.56 -9.51
C ALA A 932 -58.75 -59.40 -10.76
N GLU A 933 -58.18 -59.00 -11.88
CA GLU A 933 -58.38 -59.62 -13.19
C GLU A 933 -57.04 -60.15 -13.72
N GLY A 934 -57.00 -61.45 -13.99
CA GLY A 934 -55.92 -62.11 -14.73
C GLY A 934 -56.46 -62.77 -15.99
N VAL A 935 -55.58 -63.35 -16.80
CA VAL A 935 -55.93 -63.93 -18.12
C VAL A 935 -57.09 -64.93 -18.06
N THR A 936 -57.16 -65.73 -17.00
CA THR A 936 -58.13 -66.82 -16.86
C THR A 936 -58.98 -66.71 -15.60
N TYR A 937 -58.95 -65.57 -14.90
CA TYR A 937 -59.72 -65.39 -13.68
C TYR A 937 -60.11 -63.95 -13.40
N THR A 938 -61.24 -63.76 -12.74
CA THR A 938 -61.69 -62.49 -12.15
C THR A 938 -62.09 -62.75 -10.71
N ALA A 939 -61.50 -62.03 -9.77
CA ALA A 939 -61.77 -62.12 -8.34
C ALA A 939 -62.39 -60.82 -7.84
N ARG A 940 -63.40 -60.93 -6.98
CA ARG A 940 -64.06 -59.81 -6.29
C ARG A 940 -64.12 -60.09 -4.79
N ALA A 941 -63.68 -59.13 -3.98
CA ALA A 941 -63.65 -59.28 -2.53
C ALA A 941 -63.69 -57.92 -1.82
N ASP A 942 -64.00 -57.93 -0.53
CA ASP A 942 -63.87 -56.73 0.31
C ASP A 942 -62.39 -56.49 0.69
N ARG A 943 -61.61 -57.56 0.82
CA ARG A 943 -60.18 -57.54 1.09
C ARG A 943 -59.48 -58.63 0.29
N ALA A 944 -58.29 -58.33 -0.24
CA ALA A 944 -57.41 -59.30 -0.86
C ALA A 944 -55.98 -59.15 -0.35
N ALA A 945 -55.28 -60.26 -0.14
CA ALA A 945 -53.86 -60.26 0.16
C ALA A 945 -53.11 -61.08 -0.90
N LEU A 946 -52.07 -60.51 -1.48
CA LEU A 946 -51.19 -61.14 -2.44
C LEU A 946 -49.84 -61.43 -1.78
N ASN A 947 -49.47 -62.71 -1.80
CA ASN A 947 -48.11 -63.15 -1.52
C ASN A 947 -47.45 -63.57 -2.84
N GLU A 948 -46.59 -62.71 -3.36
CA GLU A 948 -45.95 -62.87 -4.68
C GLU A 948 -45.13 -64.17 -4.76
N SER A 949 -44.31 -64.45 -3.73
CA SER A 949 -43.42 -65.62 -3.70
C SER A 949 -44.15 -66.96 -3.79
N LYS A 950 -45.41 -67.00 -3.33
CA LYS A 950 -46.24 -68.21 -3.31
C LYS A 950 -47.26 -68.23 -4.45
N THR A 951 -47.30 -67.19 -5.29
CA THR A 951 -48.37 -66.96 -6.28
C THR A 951 -49.77 -67.12 -5.67
N LEU A 952 -49.93 -66.67 -4.43
CA LEU A 952 -51.12 -66.90 -3.61
C LEU A 952 -51.92 -65.60 -3.45
N LEU A 953 -53.16 -65.63 -3.94
CA LEU A 953 -54.16 -64.60 -3.73
C LEU A 953 -55.18 -65.08 -2.69
N ILE A 954 -55.24 -64.39 -1.56
CA ILE A 954 -56.20 -64.65 -0.48
C ILE A 954 -57.31 -63.62 -0.58
N LEU A 955 -58.55 -64.04 -0.80
CA LEU A 955 -59.73 -63.20 -0.93
C LEU A 955 -60.60 -63.37 0.29
N GLU A 956 -61.05 -62.26 0.88
CA GLU A 956 -61.92 -62.24 2.06
C GLU A 956 -63.15 -61.38 1.77
N GLY A 957 -64.33 -61.98 1.96
CA GLY A 957 -65.61 -61.28 1.88
C GLY A 957 -65.91 -60.49 3.14
N GLY A 958 -66.69 -59.42 3.02
CA GLY A 958 -67.21 -58.67 4.16
C GLY A 958 -68.24 -59.44 4.97
N GLY A 959 -68.69 -58.85 6.08
CA GLY A 959 -69.73 -59.46 6.91
C GLY A 959 -71.06 -59.73 6.19
N GLN A 960 -71.33 -59.06 5.06
CA GLN A 960 -72.56 -59.18 4.26
C GLN A 960 -72.32 -59.61 2.81
N THR A 961 -71.07 -59.60 2.32
CA THR A 961 -70.68 -59.87 0.92
C THR A 961 -69.65 -61.00 0.89
N ALA A 962 -69.92 -62.09 0.17
CA ALA A 962 -68.93 -63.15 -0.01
C ALA A 962 -67.80 -62.72 -0.95
N ALA A 963 -66.61 -63.32 -0.79
CA ALA A 963 -65.60 -63.25 -1.84
C ALA A 963 -66.02 -64.14 -3.01
N GLU A 964 -65.88 -63.64 -4.23
CA GLU A 964 -66.21 -64.34 -5.46
C GLU A 964 -64.96 -64.54 -6.32
N LEU A 965 -64.78 -65.74 -6.85
CA LEU A 965 -63.76 -66.06 -7.83
C LEU A 965 -64.42 -66.70 -9.05
N PHE A 966 -64.26 -66.07 -10.20
CA PHE A 966 -64.65 -66.56 -11.51
C PHE A 966 -63.38 -67.06 -12.21
N ARG A 967 -63.31 -68.32 -12.63
CA ARG A 967 -62.11 -68.91 -13.25
C ARG A 967 -62.45 -69.70 -14.50
N GLN A 968 -61.53 -69.74 -15.46
CA GLN A 968 -61.60 -70.52 -16.69
C GLN A 968 -60.36 -71.41 -16.78
N GLU A 969 -60.47 -72.61 -17.35
CA GLU A 969 -59.31 -73.49 -17.55
C GLU A 969 -58.36 -72.98 -18.64
N TYR A 970 -58.89 -72.26 -19.61
CA TYR A 970 -58.16 -71.56 -20.68
C TYR A 970 -58.92 -70.27 -21.03
N ALA A 971 -58.25 -69.29 -21.60
CA ALA A 971 -58.88 -68.01 -21.97
C ALA A 971 -60.04 -68.25 -22.95
N GLY A 972 -61.25 -67.83 -22.57
CA GLY A 972 -62.48 -68.06 -23.34
C GLY A 972 -63.20 -69.39 -23.06
N GLY A 973 -62.74 -70.20 -22.11
CA GLY A 973 -63.40 -71.43 -21.68
C GLY A 973 -64.61 -71.20 -20.75
N PRO A 974 -65.32 -72.27 -20.34
CA PRO A 974 -66.45 -72.18 -19.42
C PRO A 974 -66.03 -71.58 -18.06
N VAL A 975 -66.82 -70.64 -17.55
CA VAL A 975 -66.55 -69.92 -16.30
C VAL A 975 -67.05 -70.73 -15.11
N GLN A 976 -66.14 -71.10 -14.20
CA GLN A 976 -66.45 -71.71 -12.92
C GLN A 976 -66.49 -70.63 -11.84
N ARG A 977 -67.60 -70.55 -11.10
CA ARG A 977 -67.80 -69.57 -10.02
C ARG A 977 -67.64 -70.23 -8.65
N THR A 978 -66.84 -69.60 -7.79
CA THR A 978 -66.63 -70.01 -6.39
C THR A 978 -66.95 -68.84 -5.47
N ALA A 979 -67.85 -69.03 -4.51
CA ALA A 979 -68.22 -67.99 -3.54
C ALA A 979 -68.07 -68.51 -2.09
N ALA A 980 -67.24 -67.84 -1.30
CA ALA A 980 -66.98 -68.21 0.09
C ALA A 980 -66.64 -66.99 0.95
N ARG A 981 -66.66 -67.17 2.29
CA ARG A 981 -66.17 -66.13 3.21
C ARG A 981 -64.69 -65.84 2.98
N ARG A 982 -63.89 -66.88 2.73
CA ARG A 982 -62.47 -66.77 2.43
C ARG A 982 -62.06 -67.76 1.35
N ILE A 983 -61.32 -67.29 0.34
CA ILE A 983 -60.83 -68.08 -0.79
C ILE A 983 -59.30 -67.92 -0.86
N PHE A 984 -58.59 -69.04 -0.91
CA PHE A 984 -57.15 -69.11 -1.20
C PHE A 984 -57.00 -69.60 -2.63
N TYR A 985 -56.39 -68.79 -3.48
CA TYR A 985 -56.20 -69.09 -4.89
C TYR A 985 -54.73 -69.01 -5.27
N TRP A 986 -54.13 -70.15 -5.62
CA TRP A 986 -52.79 -70.20 -6.18
C TRP A 986 -52.88 -70.05 -7.70
N TYR A 987 -52.75 -68.83 -8.21
CA TYR A 987 -52.99 -68.54 -9.63
C TYR A 987 -51.93 -69.18 -10.55
N GLY A 988 -50.73 -69.46 -10.05
CA GLY A 988 -49.70 -70.19 -10.80
C GLY A 988 -50.05 -71.66 -11.06
N THR A 989 -50.64 -72.34 -10.07
CA THR A 989 -51.05 -73.76 -10.17
C THR A 989 -52.55 -73.93 -10.46
N ARG A 990 -53.30 -72.82 -10.47
CA ARG A 990 -54.76 -72.72 -10.63
C ARG A 990 -55.54 -73.52 -9.59
N THR A 991 -54.96 -73.73 -8.40
CA THR A 991 -55.60 -74.46 -7.30
C THR A 991 -56.38 -73.52 -6.37
N VAL A 992 -57.53 -73.98 -5.87
CA VAL A 992 -58.42 -73.20 -4.99
C VAL A 992 -58.66 -73.98 -3.70
N LYS A 993 -58.56 -73.28 -2.56
CA LYS A 993 -59.00 -73.76 -1.25
C LYS A 993 -59.96 -72.74 -0.65
N ILE A 994 -61.07 -73.20 -0.08
CA ILE A 994 -62.10 -72.31 0.50
C ILE A 994 -62.27 -72.57 2.00
N ASP A 995 -62.63 -71.52 2.72
CA ASP A 995 -62.99 -71.56 4.13
C ASP A 995 -64.31 -70.77 4.34
N GLY A 996 -65.29 -71.39 5.00
CA GLY A 996 -66.68 -70.89 5.10
C GLY A 996 -67.41 -70.78 3.76
N ALA A 997 -67.56 -71.91 3.05
CA ALA A 997 -68.19 -71.98 1.72
C ALA A 997 -69.69 -71.56 1.75
N GLN A 998 -70.11 -70.72 0.81
CA GLN A 998 -71.53 -70.37 0.60
C GLN A 998 -72.10 -71.01 -0.67
N SER A 999 -71.32 -71.10 -1.76
CA SER A 999 -71.64 -71.92 -2.93
C SER A 999 -70.40 -72.27 -3.75
N LEU A 1000 -70.38 -73.47 -4.33
CA LEU A 1000 -69.37 -73.96 -5.26
C LEU A 1000 -70.08 -74.58 -6.46
N GLU A 1001 -70.04 -73.94 -7.63
CA GLU A 1001 -70.59 -74.49 -8.87
C GLU A 1001 -69.47 -75.18 -9.64
N LEU A 1002 -69.45 -76.51 -9.61
CA LEU A 1002 -68.63 -77.37 -10.46
C LEU A 1002 -69.45 -77.69 -11.71
N SER A 1003 -69.09 -77.12 -12.86
CA SER A 1003 -69.65 -77.54 -14.14
C SER A 1003 -68.99 -78.85 -14.59
N ASP A 1004 -69.82 -79.81 -14.98
CA ASP A 1004 -69.57 -81.25 -15.08
C ASP A 1004 -68.28 -81.74 -15.79
N PHE A 1005 -67.75 -82.83 -15.24
CA PHE A 1005 -66.84 -83.76 -15.90
C PHE A 1005 -67.53 -84.40 -17.12
N SER A 1006 -67.01 -84.15 -18.33
CA SER A 1006 -67.29 -85.03 -19.46
C SER A 1006 -66.35 -86.23 -19.43
N THR A 1007 -66.91 -87.41 -19.16
CA THR A 1007 -66.29 -88.73 -19.31
C THR A 1007 -65.82 -88.92 -20.76
N PRO A 1008 -64.61 -89.47 -21.03
CA PRO A 1008 -64.23 -89.87 -22.37
C PRO A 1008 -64.86 -91.24 -22.68
N ASP A 1009 -65.82 -91.28 -23.60
CA ASP A 1009 -66.33 -92.53 -24.14
C ASP A 1009 -65.36 -93.09 -25.20
N ARG A 1010 -65.11 -94.40 -25.09
CA ARG A 1010 -64.12 -95.18 -25.85
C ARG A 1010 -64.90 -96.14 -26.76
N PHE A 1011 -64.44 -96.30 -28.01
CA PHE A 1011 -64.90 -97.24 -29.09
C PHE A 1011 -66.15 -96.76 -29.86
N SER A 1012 -66.26 -96.86 -31.19
CA SER A 1012 -65.72 -97.79 -32.20
C SER A 1012 -65.89 -97.28 -33.63
N HIS A 1013 -64.94 -97.67 -34.50
CA HIS A 1013 -64.87 -97.59 -35.98
C HIS A 1013 -64.49 -96.27 -36.65
#